data_AF-V2XVD3-F1
#
_entry.id   AF-V2XVD3-F1
#
_cell.length_a   1.000
_cell.length_b   1.000
_cell.length_c   1.000
_cell.angle_alpha   90.00
_cell.angle_beta   90.00
_cell.angle_gamma   90.00
#
_symmetry.space_group_name_H-M   'P 1'
#
loop_
_entity.id
_entity.type
_entity.pdbx_description
1 polymer ?
#
loop_
_entity_poly.entity_id
_entity_poly.type
_entity_poly.pdbx_seq_one_letter_code
_entity_poly.pdbx_strand_id
1 'polypeptide(L)'
;MDRRKSVLPPGSSLPVPTTVRKPAPTPNVSSRLSLSGPALRAPYPIPPSTGPRQSMFRSQNVNPLLQSASKPNFGRTPGPSSARRGSIWAGAPSSQPSSQSMIKDPRPLRDRNFQAKERQDILSFLQGAGLDITMPRLSNIQGKDYRAIFEYLVQCLDSSYPIDAPGKFEDLFIPALKALRYPYVNQLDNKWLAAPASMHSWPSLLGVLHWLVELCKMRENYLSSGHPTLQNTASIPEEFDDPMDHRALAFEYYEQAYTIWLDHIDDFVEPNQQLEDRYARKNERAQQDLDDLTTQLHEAMTELKKLNQSPAPIAKVLDENRLLLGDSEKFRKILQQYDARKAKLADAINAEKAELVRHDEELSRLKNELERLQNIVREQNLSQEEASRMTSDHESLSRNLEDLRQKIAETHRTVMTLEVHVTNRTASAEEAIDVYTNLLSTLGLFPPLPPPHENVDLTMELNSAASDPRQLLIGADIRKVVKPTLNHVAESKRTERAQVESERIKVDNELDKMILECENLDDEITQEERKMLTVNEQAEDLHNAAQQEAQVASQEIARLDKELNHARTTALASGMGVKSRLESLRFDYREQVAKVARLKDETIRAIIKNSHEIAMFKAEVSKHLQDLREFAEADT
;
A
#
# COMPACT_ATOMS: atom_id res chain seq x y z
N MET A 1 -45.49 5.89 -85.62
CA MET A 1 -44.23 6.21 -84.96
C MET A 1 -44.49 6.73 -83.55
N ASP A 2 -44.31 5.95 -82.47
CA ASP A 2 -44.52 4.50 -82.37
C ASP A 2 -44.71 4.06 -80.89
N ARG A 3 -45.09 2.78 -80.74
CA ARG A 3 -45.01 1.83 -79.60
C ARG A 3 -44.17 2.22 -78.35
N ARG A 4 -44.43 1.68 -77.14
CA ARG A 4 -45.48 0.78 -76.57
C ARG A 4 -45.33 0.71 -75.02
N LYS A 5 -46.30 0.03 -74.38
CA LYS A 5 -46.20 -1.00 -73.30
C LYS A 5 -44.76 -1.43 -72.86
N SER A 6 -44.50 -1.96 -71.65
CA SER A 6 -45.29 -2.96 -70.87
C SER A 6 -44.80 -3.02 -69.40
N VAL A 7 -45.59 -3.22 -68.33
CA VAL A 7 -46.35 -4.41 -67.82
C VAL A 7 -45.55 -5.36 -66.89
N LEU A 8 -45.87 -5.26 -65.59
CA LEU A 8 -46.02 -6.31 -64.54
C LEU A 8 -44.80 -7.13 -63.99
N PRO A 9 -44.98 -7.80 -62.81
CA PRO A 9 -43.95 -8.51 -62.01
C PRO A 9 -44.23 -10.04 -62.08
N PRO A 10 -44.40 -10.86 -61.00
CA PRO A 10 -43.72 -11.02 -59.71
C PRO A 10 -42.86 -12.32 -59.74
N GLY A 11 -43.08 -13.47 -59.06
CA GLY A 11 -44.01 -13.84 -57.98
C GLY A 11 -44.07 -15.35 -57.64
N SER A 12 -43.96 -15.66 -56.34
CA SER A 12 -44.56 -16.79 -55.59
C SER A 12 -44.95 -18.11 -56.31
N SER A 13 -44.32 -19.21 -55.88
CA SER A 13 -44.81 -20.61 -55.88
C SER A 13 -43.89 -21.42 -54.91
N LEU A 14 -44.28 -22.29 -53.97
CA LEU A 14 -45.45 -23.16 -53.67
C LEU A 14 -45.67 -24.29 -54.69
N PRO A 15 -46.01 -25.54 -54.30
CA PRO A 15 -46.54 -26.00 -53.00
C PRO A 15 -45.90 -27.29 -52.36
N VAL A 16 -46.53 -27.71 -51.25
CA VAL A 16 -46.44 -28.93 -50.37
C VAL A 16 -46.51 -30.32 -51.06
N PRO A 17 -46.42 -31.53 -50.39
CA PRO A 17 -46.46 -31.85 -48.94
C PRO A 17 -45.58 -33.02 -48.35
N THR A 18 -45.71 -33.20 -47.01
CA THR A 18 -45.80 -34.47 -46.20
C THR A 18 -44.61 -35.24 -45.55
N THR A 19 -44.82 -35.52 -44.25
CA THR A 19 -44.47 -36.72 -43.41
C THR A 19 -43.10 -36.93 -42.71
N VAL A 20 -43.03 -36.51 -41.44
CA VAL A 20 -42.87 -37.36 -40.21
C VAL A 20 -41.61 -38.24 -40.02
N ARG A 21 -40.74 -37.88 -39.05
CA ARG A 21 -40.48 -38.67 -37.80
C ARG A 21 -39.66 -37.93 -36.70
N LYS A 22 -39.66 -38.54 -35.50
CA LYS A 22 -39.00 -38.19 -34.21
C LYS A 22 -37.49 -38.63 -34.19
N PRO A 23 -36.64 -38.37 -33.16
CA PRO A 23 -36.95 -38.06 -31.74
C PRO A 23 -36.07 -36.98 -31.02
N ALA A 24 -36.34 -36.79 -29.71
CA ALA A 24 -35.45 -36.22 -28.68
C ALA A 24 -34.83 -37.40 -27.84
N PRO A 25 -34.41 -37.35 -26.54
CA PRO A 25 -34.50 -36.35 -25.43
C PRO A 25 -33.07 -35.91 -24.97
N THR A 26 -32.64 -35.58 -23.73
CA THR A 26 -33.19 -35.57 -22.35
C THR A 26 -32.34 -34.64 -21.44
N PRO A 27 -32.88 -34.07 -20.34
CA PRO A 27 -32.07 -33.74 -19.15
C PRO A 27 -32.60 -34.31 -17.82
N ASN A 28 -31.67 -34.51 -16.86
CA ASN A 28 -31.84 -34.81 -15.41
C ASN A 28 -32.43 -36.16 -14.97
N VAL A 29 -31.86 -36.74 -13.89
CA VAL A 29 -32.46 -36.86 -12.53
C VAL A 29 -31.59 -37.75 -11.59
N SER A 30 -31.49 -37.38 -10.29
CA SER A 30 -30.96 -38.18 -9.15
C SER A 30 -29.46 -38.55 -9.15
N SER A 31 -28.80 -38.92 -8.02
CA SER A 31 -29.17 -39.02 -6.58
C SER A 31 -27.90 -38.82 -5.71
N ARG A 32 -27.90 -37.99 -4.66
CA ARG A 32 -28.12 -38.31 -3.21
C ARG A 32 -27.23 -39.42 -2.58
N LEU A 33 -26.38 -38.99 -1.62
CA LEU A 33 -25.95 -39.70 -0.38
C LEU A 33 -25.04 -40.96 -0.55
N SER A 34 -24.12 -41.35 0.36
CA SER A 34 -23.56 -40.76 1.60
C SER A 34 -22.33 -41.57 2.12
N LEU A 35 -21.69 -41.10 3.22
CA LEU A 35 -20.79 -41.82 4.16
C LEU A 35 -19.29 -42.10 3.81
N SER A 36 -18.43 -41.83 4.81
CA SER A 36 -17.12 -42.42 5.18
C SER A 36 -15.96 -42.64 4.15
N GLY A 37 -14.71 -42.39 4.58
CA GLY A 37 -13.46 -42.66 3.84
C GLY A 37 -12.91 -44.10 4.05
N PRO A 38 -11.58 -44.39 3.90
CA PRO A 38 -10.41 -43.47 4.00
C PRO A 38 -9.25 -43.70 2.96
N ALA A 39 -8.05 -43.19 3.29
CA ALA A 39 -6.70 -43.63 2.85
C ALA A 39 -5.99 -43.03 1.58
N LEU A 40 -4.98 -42.19 1.86
CA LEU A 40 -3.62 -42.07 1.28
C LEU A 40 -3.32 -42.42 -0.21
N ARG A 41 -2.81 -41.41 -0.96
CA ARG A 41 -1.52 -41.45 -1.69
C ARG A 41 -1.00 -40.03 -2.02
N ALA A 42 0.28 -39.91 -2.40
CA ALA A 42 1.04 -38.68 -2.70
C ALA A 42 2.03 -38.97 -3.89
N PRO A 43 2.98 -38.10 -4.34
CA PRO A 43 3.39 -36.75 -3.85
C PRO A 43 3.85 -35.64 -4.89
N TYR A 44 3.85 -34.35 -4.46
CA TYR A 44 4.75 -33.19 -4.82
C TYR A 44 4.97 -32.72 -6.29
N PRO A 45 5.66 -31.57 -6.59
CA PRO A 45 6.03 -30.33 -5.82
C PRO A 45 5.48 -28.99 -6.44
N ILE A 46 5.26 -27.77 -5.87
CA ILE A 46 5.85 -26.69 -4.96
C ILE A 46 6.50 -25.42 -5.67
N PRO A 47 6.89 -24.26 -5.02
CA PRO A 47 6.58 -22.84 -5.41
C PRO A 47 7.84 -22.01 -5.86
N PRO A 48 8.05 -20.63 -5.77
CA PRO A 48 7.36 -19.40 -5.22
C PRO A 48 7.15 -18.24 -6.26
N SER A 49 6.70 -16.98 -6.04
CA SER A 49 6.19 -16.11 -4.92
C SER A 49 7.08 -14.92 -4.43
N THR A 50 6.66 -13.64 -4.64
CA THR A 50 7.21 -12.36 -4.05
C THR A 50 6.20 -11.17 -4.02
N GLY A 51 6.46 -10.15 -3.18
CA GLY A 51 5.73 -8.86 -2.99
C GLY A 51 6.50 -7.93 -2.02
N PRO A 52 5.96 -6.85 -1.37
CA PRO A 52 4.62 -6.20 -1.44
C PRO A 52 4.67 -4.62 -1.47
N ARG A 53 3.56 -3.90 -1.16
CA ARG A 53 3.51 -2.44 -0.84
C ARG A 53 2.47 -2.07 0.25
N GLN A 54 2.38 -0.79 0.65
CA GLN A 54 1.94 -0.29 1.99
C GLN A 54 0.49 0.22 2.17
N SER A 55 -0.02 0.23 3.42
CA SER A 55 -0.99 1.20 4.02
C SER A 55 -1.20 0.91 5.54
N MET A 56 -1.95 1.66 6.38
CA MET A 56 -1.93 3.10 6.74
C MET A 56 -2.45 3.35 8.20
N PHE A 57 -1.91 4.38 8.88
CA PHE A 57 -2.40 5.18 10.05
C PHE A 57 -3.51 4.71 11.04
N ARG A 58 -3.24 4.90 12.35
CA ARG A 58 -3.80 6.04 13.15
C ARG A 58 -2.97 6.37 14.42
N SER A 59 -3.41 7.34 15.24
CA SER A 59 -2.60 8.12 16.19
C SER A 59 -3.18 8.23 17.61
N GLN A 60 -2.33 8.54 18.62
CA GLN A 60 -2.62 9.54 19.66
C GLN A 60 -1.39 9.97 20.51
N ASN A 61 -1.54 11.04 21.29
CA ASN A 61 -0.64 11.54 22.35
C ASN A 61 -0.74 10.62 23.61
N VAL A 62 0.01 10.75 24.73
CA VAL A 62 0.56 11.93 25.44
C VAL A 62 1.79 11.57 26.31
N ASN A 63 2.59 12.57 26.70
CA ASN A 63 3.62 12.51 27.77
C ASN A 63 2.93 12.72 29.16
N PRO A 64 3.52 12.39 30.34
CA PRO A 64 4.90 12.76 30.72
C PRO A 64 5.71 11.83 31.67
N LEU A 65 7.02 12.14 31.79
CA LEU A 65 7.91 12.04 32.98
C LEU A 65 7.93 10.76 33.86
N LEU A 66 9.12 10.12 33.99
CA LEU A 66 9.90 10.10 35.25
C LEU A 66 11.33 9.50 35.10
N GLN A 67 12.23 9.98 35.96
CA GLN A 67 13.53 9.46 36.45
C GLN A 67 14.13 8.16 35.85
N SER A 68 15.43 8.17 35.52
CA SER A 68 16.53 7.79 36.45
C SER A 68 17.90 7.69 35.73
N ALA A 69 18.99 7.63 36.51
CA ALA A 69 20.37 7.76 36.02
C ALA A 69 21.09 6.42 35.77
N SER A 70 22.01 6.42 34.79
CA SER A 70 23.24 5.63 34.86
C SER A 70 24.35 6.26 34.00
N LYS A 71 25.60 6.22 34.50
CA LYS A 71 26.84 6.42 33.73
C LYS A 71 27.44 5.04 33.44
N PRO A 72 28.25 4.86 32.39
CA PRO A 72 29.71 4.95 32.60
C PRO A 72 30.53 5.58 31.45
N ASN A 73 31.83 5.74 31.72
CA ASN A 73 32.95 6.21 30.86
C ASN A 73 32.89 5.73 29.38
N PHE A 74 33.48 6.41 28.38
CA PHE A 74 34.89 6.87 28.28
C PHE A 74 35.06 7.85 27.07
N GLY A 75 36.20 8.55 26.94
CA GLY A 75 36.72 8.94 25.59
C GLY A 75 36.79 10.42 25.16
N ARG A 76 37.86 11.12 25.56
CA ARG A 76 38.65 12.14 24.82
C ARG A 76 38.05 12.98 23.66
N THR A 77 37.99 14.31 23.89
CA THR A 77 38.39 15.42 22.96
C THR A 77 37.54 15.67 21.67
N PRO A 78 37.69 16.81 20.98
CA PRO A 78 37.22 18.13 21.45
C PRO A 78 36.22 18.80 20.46
N GLY A 79 35.29 19.61 20.98
CA GLY A 79 34.22 20.21 20.16
C GLY A 79 34.62 21.49 19.39
N PRO A 80 34.16 21.68 18.13
CA PRO A 80 34.33 22.92 17.38
C PRO A 80 33.24 23.94 17.73
N SER A 81 33.60 25.07 18.34
CA SER A 81 32.65 26.16 18.60
C SER A 81 32.55 27.09 17.39
N SER A 82 31.38 27.14 16.75
CA SER A 82 31.09 28.06 15.65
C SER A 82 30.88 29.48 16.18
N ALA A 83 31.94 30.29 16.17
CA ALA A 83 31.88 31.70 16.51
C ALA A 83 31.28 32.51 15.35
N ARG A 84 29.97 32.78 15.41
CA ARG A 84 29.28 33.64 14.43
C ARG A 84 29.86 35.05 14.46
N ARG A 85 30.32 35.56 13.31
CA ARG A 85 30.78 36.93 13.14
C ARG A 85 29.58 37.85 12.88
N GLY A 86 29.17 38.63 13.88
CA GLY A 86 28.08 39.61 13.77
C GLY A 86 28.52 40.95 14.36
N SER A 87 28.29 42.03 13.61
CA SER A 87 28.70 43.38 13.98
C SER A 87 27.79 44.01 15.03
N ILE A 88 28.38 44.57 16.10
CA ILE A 88 27.70 45.51 16.99
C ILE A 88 28.48 46.83 16.98
N TRP A 89 27.76 47.90 16.68
CA TRP A 89 28.23 49.28 16.70
C TRP A 89 28.22 49.75 18.16
N ALA A 90 29.41 49.93 18.76
CA ALA A 90 29.53 50.18 20.18
C ALA A 90 29.44 51.68 20.52
N GLY A 91 28.25 52.13 20.91
CA GLY A 91 28.12 53.34 21.74
C GLY A 91 28.83 53.14 23.09
N ALA A 92 29.35 54.22 23.67
CA ALA A 92 30.06 54.17 24.94
C ALA A 92 29.16 53.67 26.09
N PRO A 93 29.76 52.97 27.07
CA PRO A 93 29.82 53.58 28.39
C PRO A 93 31.26 53.80 28.86
N SER A 94 31.42 54.71 29.83
CA SER A 94 32.70 55.12 30.37
C SER A 94 33.38 54.03 31.20
N SER A 95 34.51 53.53 30.73
CA SER A 95 35.57 52.93 31.56
C SER A 95 36.88 53.65 31.28
N GLN A 96 37.61 54.04 32.33
CA GLN A 96 38.89 54.73 32.18
C GLN A 96 39.94 53.74 31.65
N PRO A 97 40.63 54.03 30.53
CA PRO A 97 41.73 53.19 30.07
C PRO A 97 42.93 53.40 30.99
N SER A 98 43.14 52.48 31.93
CA SER A 98 44.36 52.41 32.73
C SER A 98 45.58 52.28 31.81
N SER A 99 46.45 53.29 31.83
CA SER A 99 47.80 53.31 31.22
C SER A 99 47.93 52.63 29.86
N GLN A 100 47.95 53.40 28.77
CA GLN A 100 48.45 52.90 27.48
C GLN A 100 49.85 52.30 27.67
N SER A 101 49.96 50.97 27.60
CA SER A 101 51.23 50.29 27.48
C SER A 101 51.87 50.76 26.18
N MET A 102 52.96 51.52 26.29
CA MET A 102 53.62 52.10 25.12
C MET A 102 54.03 50.98 24.17
N ILE A 103 53.35 50.88 23.02
CA ILE A 103 53.64 49.86 22.01
C ILE A 103 55.02 50.18 21.46
N LYS A 104 56.03 49.43 21.93
CA LYS A 104 57.42 49.55 21.50
C LYS A 104 57.51 49.13 20.03
N ASP A 105 58.30 49.86 19.24
CA ASP A 105 58.55 49.48 17.84
C ASP A 105 59.29 48.13 17.82
N PRO A 106 58.74 47.08 17.17
CA PRO A 106 59.39 45.77 17.07
C PRO A 106 60.48 45.74 16.00
N ARG A 107 60.57 46.76 15.13
CA ARG A 107 61.58 46.80 14.06
C ARG A 107 62.98 47.02 14.65
N PRO A 108 64.02 46.34 14.13
CA PRO A 108 65.38 46.51 14.60
C PRO A 108 66.00 47.79 13.99
N LEU A 109 65.41 48.96 14.27
CA LEU A 109 65.79 50.26 13.67
C LEU A 109 67.27 50.64 13.88
N ARG A 110 67.95 50.07 14.88
CA ARG A 110 69.38 50.28 15.14
C ARG A 110 70.30 49.24 14.48
N ASP A 111 69.76 48.22 13.82
CA ASP A 111 70.57 47.27 13.06
C ASP A 111 71.04 47.87 11.73
N ARG A 112 72.32 47.69 11.43
CA ARG A 112 72.97 48.30 10.26
C ARG A 112 72.53 47.67 8.94
N ASN A 113 72.16 46.38 8.94
CA ASN A 113 71.71 45.69 7.74
C ASN A 113 70.23 46.02 7.46
N PHE A 114 69.41 46.13 8.51
CA PHE A 114 68.04 46.63 8.41
C PHE A 114 67.99 48.05 7.84
N GLN A 115 68.77 48.99 8.41
CA GLN A 115 68.90 50.36 7.88
C GLN A 115 69.47 50.42 6.44
N ALA A 116 70.25 49.42 6.01
CA ALA A 116 70.71 49.33 4.63
C ALA A 116 69.57 48.90 3.69
N LYS A 117 68.75 47.94 4.11
CA LYS A 117 67.53 47.55 3.38
C LYS A 117 66.52 48.69 3.32
N GLU A 118 66.20 49.33 4.44
CA GLU A 118 65.23 50.44 4.49
C GLU A 118 65.59 51.55 3.50
N ARG A 119 66.87 51.96 3.46
CA ARG A 119 67.34 52.96 2.48
C ARG A 119 67.24 52.48 1.05
N GLN A 120 67.51 51.20 0.77
CA GLN A 120 67.39 50.65 -0.59
C GLN A 120 65.92 50.55 -1.04
N ASP A 121 65.03 50.11 -0.15
CA ASP A 121 63.58 50.02 -0.39
C ASP A 121 62.95 51.40 -0.66
N ILE A 122 63.40 52.43 0.07
CA ILE A 122 63.03 53.84 -0.14
C ILE A 122 63.60 54.38 -1.45
N LEU A 123 64.90 54.21 -1.69
CA LEU A 123 65.58 54.72 -2.88
C LEU A 123 64.95 54.15 -4.16
N SER A 124 64.67 52.85 -4.18
CA SER A 124 64.03 52.17 -5.32
C SER A 124 62.63 52.73 -5.62
N PHE A 125 61.84 53.00 -4.57
CA PHE A 125 60.51 53.59 -4.74
C PHE A 125 60.57 55.03 -5.26
N LEU A 126 61.41 55.88 -4.66
CA LEU A 126 61.53 57.29 -5.04
C LEU A 126 62.14 57.47 -6.45
N GLN A 127 63.04 56.57 -6.87
CA GLN A 127 63.56 56.57 -8.24
C GLN A 127 62.53 56.06 -9.25
N GLY A 128 61.71 55.06 -8.91
CA GLY A 128 60.55 54.64 -9.71
C GLY A 128 59.52 55.77 -9.89
N ALA A 129 59.35 56.60 -8.86
CA ALA A 129 58.54 57.82 -8.87
C ALA A 129 59.20 59.01 -9.61
N GLY A 130 60.44 58.89 -10.09
CA GLY A 130 61.14 59.94 -10.83
C GLY A 130 61.80 61.05 -9.97
N LEU A 131 61.93 60.88 -8.65
CA LEU A 131 62.64 61.84 -7.79
C LEU A 131 64.17 61.62 -7.86
N ASP A 132 64.92 62.68 -8.18
CA ASP A 132 66.39 62.66 -8.18
C ASP A 132 66.99 62.66 -6.76
N ILE A 133 67.01 61.46 -6.18
CA ILE A 133 67.59 61.15 -4.88
C ILE A 133 68.60 60.02 -5.06
N THR A 134 69.77 60.19 -4.44
CA THR A 134 70.90 59.25 -4.53
C THR A 134 71.20 58.65 -3.15
N MET A 135 71.77 57.45 -3.12
CA MET A 135 72.08 56.74 -1.87
C MET A 135 72.97 57.54 -0.89
N PRO A 136 73.96 58.35 -1.32
CA PRO A 136 74.69 59.25 -0.42
C PRO A 136 73.82 60.36 0.17
N ARG A 137 72.95 60.98 -0.64
CA ARG A 137 72.01 62.03 -0.22
C ARG A 137 70.99 61.51 0.80
N LEU A 138 70.45 60.31 0.56
CA LEU A 138 69.57 59.62 1.52
C LEU A 138 70.30 59.19 2.80
N SER A 139 71.59 58.89 2.73
CA SER A 139 72.39 58.48 3.90
C SER A 139 72.89 59.63 4.77
N ASN A 140 72.87 60.87 4.27
CA ASN A 140 73.20 62.09 5.00
C ASN A 140 72.16 63.19 4.68
N ILE A 141 70.89 62.90 4.99
CA ILE A 141 69.76 63.69 4.51
C ILE A 141 69.65 65.05 5.21
N GLN A 142 69.37 66.10 4.43
CA GLN A 142 69.12 67.45 4.94
C GLN A 142 67.63 67.62 5.31
N GLY A 143 67.31 68.57 6.20
CA GLY A 143 65.92 68.84 6.60
C GLY A 143 64.98 69.14 5.42
N LYS A 144 65.46 69.89 4.41
CA LYS A 144 64.71 70.15 3.17
C LYS A 144 64.39 68.88 2.39
N ASP A 145 65.37 67.98 2.27
CA ASP A 145 65.22 66.73 1.52
C ASP A 145 64.31 65.75 2.27
N TYR A 146 64.44 65.67 3.61
CA TYR A 146 63.55 64.84 4.44
C TYR A 146 62.10 65.34 4.36
N ARG A 147 61.89 66.66 4.43
CA ARG A 147 60.59 67.29 4.21
C ARG A 147 60.00 66.93 2.84
N ALA A 148 60.76 67.14 1.76
CA ALA A 148 60.28 66.88 0.40
C ALA A 148 59.90 65.40 0.17
N ILE A 149 60.68 64.44 0.70
CA ILE A 149 60.33 63.01 0.62
C ILE A 149 59.06 62.72 1.44
N PHE A 150 58.97 63.25 2.66
CA PHE A 150 57.81 63.03 3.53
C PHE A 150 56.53 63.58 2.90
N GLU A 151 56.58 64.81 2.37
CA GLU A 151 55.44 65.47 1.73
C GLU A 151 54.97 64.72 0.47
N TYR A 152 55.91 64.30 -0.37
CA TYR A 152 55.61 63.45 -1.53
C TYR A 152 54.91 62.14 -1.12
N LEU A 153 55.45 61.42 -0.12
CA LEU A 153 54.87 60.16 0.33
C LEU A 153 53.49 60.33 0.99
N VAL A 154 53.23 61.46 1.65
CA VAL A 154 51.88 61.78 2.17
C VAL A 154 50.92 62.03 0.99
N GLN A 155 51.31 62.80 -0.03
CA GLN A 155 50.49 63.02 -1.24
C GLN A 155 50.22 61.74 -2.04
N CYS A 156 51.16 60.77 -2.06
CA CYS A 156 50.93 59.44 -2.65
C CYS A 156 49.86 58.61 -1.94
N LEU A 157 49.56 58.92 -0.68
CA LEU A 157 48.56 58.22 0.13
C LEU A 157 47.22 58.96 0.14
N ASP A 158 47.28 60.29 0.34
CA ASP A 158 46.15 61.20 0.36
C ASP A 158 46.50 62.50 -0.38
N SER A 159 46.05 62.60 -1.63
CA SER A 159 46.24 63.77 -2.49
C SER A 159 45.40 64.98 -2.06
N SER A 160 44.51 64.84 -1.08
CA SER A 160 43.73 65.93 -0.48
C SER A 160 44.32 66.46 0.82
N TYR A 161 45.38 65.84 1.34
CA TYR A 161 46.01 66.26 2.59
C TYR A 161 46.62 67.67 2.46
N PRO A 162 46.31 68.62 3.37
CA PRO A 162 46.67 70.04 3.21
C PRO A 162 48.15 70.30 3.57
N ILE A 163 49.07 69.96 2.65
CA ILE A 163 50.51 70.20 2.79
C ILE A 163 50.86 71.69 2.60
N ASP A 164 50.23 72.37 1.65
CA ASP A 164 50.52 73.76 1.28
C ASP A 164 50.00 74.81 2.28
N ALA A 165 49.53 74.39 3.45
CA ALA A 165 49.18 75.28 4.53
C ALA A 165 50.43 76.06 5.01
N PRO A 166 50.33 77.39 5.26
CA PRO A 166 51.47 78.21 5.67
C PRO A 166 51.87 77.96 7.15
N GLY A 167 52.47 76.79 7.40
CA GLY A 167 52.95 76.34 8.71
C GLY A 167 54.37 75.77 8.66
N LYS A 168 54.94 75.43 9.82
CA LYS A 168 56.26 74.79 9.89
C LYS A 168 56.12 73.29 9.65
N PHE A 169 57.21 72.65 9.23
CA PHE A 169 57.19 71.21 8.96
C PHE A 169 56.96 70.39 10.25
N GLU A 170 57.46 70.88 11.37
CA GLU A 170 57.20 70.40 12.72
C GLU A 170 55.69 70.39 13.05
N ASP A 171 54.96 71.41 12.59
CA ASP A 171 53.52 71.53 12.85
C ASP A 171 52.70 70.53 12.00
N LEU A 172 53.25 70.05 10.87
CA LEU A 172 52.61 69.10 9.94
C LEU A 172 52.98 67.62 10.22
N PHE A 173 54.23 67.34 10.58
CA PHE A 173 54.80 65.99 10.66
C PHE A 173 54.03 65.03 11.59
N ILE A 174 53.79 65.46 12.83
CA ILE A 174 53.08 64.62 13.82
C ILE A 174 51.58 64.50 13.52
N PRO A 175 50.84 65.56 13.13
CA PRO A 175 49.46 65.42 12.66
C PRO A 175 49.30 64.51 11.45
N ALA A 176 50.15 64.60 10.42
CA ALA A 176 50.09 63.74 9.25
C ALA A 176 50.27 62.25 9.62
N LEU A 177 51.26 61.93 10.46
CA LEU A 177 51.45 60.56 10.94
C LEU A 177 50.32 60.06 11.84
N LYS A 178 49.62 60.95 12.57
CA LYS A 178 48.40 60.59 13.32
C LYS A 178 47.21 60.33 12.38
N ALA A 179 47.03 61.13 11.34
CA ALA A 179 45.99 60.94 10.33
C ALA A 179 46.17 59.60 9.60
N LEU A 180 47.39 59.31 9.14
CA LEU A 180 47.79 58.04 8.52
C LEU A 180 47.87 56.85 9.50
N ARG A 181 47.56 57.05 10.79
CA ARG A 181 47.55 56.00 11.84
C ARG A 181 48.89 55.28 12.04
N TYR A 182 50.02 55.99 11.90
CA TYR A 182 51.35 55.44 12.17
C TYR A 182 51.43 54.88 13.61
N PRO A 183 51.81 53.60 13.83
CA PRO A 183 51.69 52.99 15.16
C PRO A 183 52.60 53.60 16.24
N TYR A 184 53.71 54.24 15.86
CA TYR A 184 54.78 54.63 16.78
C TYR A 184 54.97 56.14 16.92
N VAL A 185 53.96 56.96 16.58
CA VAL A 185 54.02 58.45 16.70
C VAL A 185 54.51 58.91 18.07
N ASN A 186 54.04 58.27 19.15
CA ASN A 186 54.36 58.64 20.52
C ASN A 186 55.84 58.42 20.91
N GLN A 187 56.66 57.84 20.01
CA GLN A 187 58.11 57.67 20.16
C GLN A 187 58.93 58.72 19.39
N LEU A 188 58.29 59.71 18.75
CA LEU A 188 58.93 60.75 17.93
C LEU A 188 58.94 62.11 18.64
N ASP A 189 60.02 62.90 18.48
CA ASP A 189 60.10 64.32 18.90
C ASP A 189 60.31 65.21 17.66
N ASN A 190 59.50 66.25 17.50
CA ASN A 190 59.62 67.25 16.43
C ASN A 190 61.01 67.91 16.37
N LYS A 191 61.72 68.03 17.50
CA LYS A 191 63.08 68.60 17.54
C LYS A 191 64.08 67.84 16.66
N TRP A 192 63.79 66.59 16.31
CA TRP A 192 64.63 65.78 15.43
C TRP A 192 64.63 66.26 13.98
N LEU A 193 63.58 66.98 13.53
CA LEU A 193 63.43 67.41 12.14
C LEU A 193 64.41 68.53 11.75
N ALA A 194 64.94 69.26 12.73
CA ALA A 194 66.00 70.25 12.53
C ALA A 194 67.36 69.62 12.17
N ALA A 195 67.59 68.34 12.52
CA ALA A 195 68.84 67.62 12.28
C ALA A 195 68.56 66.12 12.02
N PRO A 196 67.83 65.76 10.95
CA PRO A 196 67.22 64.43 10.81
C PRO A 196 68.25 63.30 10.77
N ALA A 197 69.41 63.54 10.14
CA ALA A 197 70.53 62.60 10.04
C ALA A 197 71.34 62.39 11.34
N SER A 198 70.91 62.93 12.50
CA SER A 198 71.64 62.68 13.76
C SER A 198 71.60 61.20 14.17
N MET A 199 72.66 60.70 14.81
CA MET A 199 72.81 59.30 15.23
C MET A 199 71.66 58.78 16.14
N HIS A 200 70.93 59.67 16.81
CA HIS A 200 69.84 59.31 17.71
C HIS A 200 68.45 59.43 17.07
N SER A 201 68.25 60.37 16.15
CA SER A 201 66.98 60.56 15.43
C SER A 201 66.85 59.70 14.17
N TRP A 202 67.94 59.54 13.43
CA TRP A 202 67.92 58.97 12.09
C TRP A 202 67.32 57.56 12.02
N PRO A 203 67.60 56.63 12.95
CA PRO A 203 66.92 55.32 13.00
C PRO A 203 65.40 55.41 12.98
N SER A 204 64.81 56.33 13.75
CA SER A 204 63.35 56.50 13.85
C SER A 204 62.78 57.24 12.64
N LEU A 205 63.49 58.26 12.14
CA LEU A 205 63.05 59.06 11.00
C LEU A 205 63.17 58.31 9.67
N LEU A 206 64.19 57.47 9.51
CA LEU A 206 64.33 56.52 8.40
C LEU A 206 63.20 55.49 8.43
N GLY A 207 62.93 54.91 9.60
CA GLY A 207 61.81 53.97 9.78
C GLY A 207 60.43 54.59 9.50
N VAL A 208 60.24 55.88 9.72
CA VAL A 208 59.03 56.60 9.28
C VAL A 208 58.93 56.63 7.75
N LEU A 209 60.00 57.02 7.05
CA LEU A 209 60.00 57.05 5.58
C LEU A 209 59.82 55.66 4.97
N HIS A 210 60.45 54.63 5.55
CA HIS A 210 60.30 53.24 5.09
C HIS A 210 58.86 52.76 5.23
N TRP A 211 58.23 53.00 6.38
CA TRP A 211 56.84 52.63 6.61
C TRP A 211 55.88 53.37 5.67
N LEU A 212 56.12 54.66 5.39
CA LEU A 212 55.35 55.42 4.40
C LEU A 212 55.51 54.84 2.98
N VAL A 213 56.73 54.48 2.57
CA VAL A 213 57.01 53.84 1.28
C VAL A 213 56.31 52.49 1.14
N GLU A 214 56.36 51.63 2.17
CA GLU A 214 55.65 50.35 2.13
C GLU A 214 54.13 50.55 2.11
N LEU A 215 53.60 51.55 2.82
CA LEU A 215 52.17 51.90 2.77
C LEU A 215 51.76 52.42 1.37
N CYS A 216 52.62 53.17 0.67
CA CYS A 216 52.39 53.59 -0.71
C CYS A 216 52.32 52.39 -1.65
N LYS A 217 53.28 51.46 -1.57
CA LYS A 217 53.28 50.21 -2.34
C LYS A 217 52.03 49.36 -2.04
N MET A 218 51.58 49.30 -0.79
CA MET A 218 50.34 48.59 -0.43
C MET A 218 49.09 49.25 -1.02
N ARG A 219 49.02 50.59 -1.08
CA ARG A 219 47.94 51.33 -1.73
C ARG A 219 47.92 51.08 -3.24
N GLU A 220 49.08 51.16 -3.90
CA GLU A 220 49.24 50.92 -5.34
C GLU A 220 48.88 49.48 -5.74
N ASN A 221 49.39 48.49 -4.99
CA ASN A 221 49.06 47.07 -5.17
C ASN A 221 47.56 46.79 -4.93
N TYR A 222 46.93 47.46 -3.95
CA TYR A 222 45.48 47.32 -3.73
C TYR A 222 44.68 47.92 -4.89
N LEU A 223 44.98 49.15 -5.34
CA LEU A 223 44.27 49.80 -6.44
C LEU A 223 44.40 49.05 -7.78
N SER A 224 45.56 48.40 -8.02
CA SER A 224 45.80 47.58 -9.23
C SER A 224 45.32 46.13 -9.12
N SER A 225 44.89 45.67 -7.94
CA SER A 225 44.52 44.26 -7.71
C SER A 225 43.21 43.79 -8.35
N GLY A 226 42.34 44.70 -8.80
CA GLY A 226 40.97 44.37 -9.21
C GLY A 226 40.07 43.87 -8.08
N HIS A 227 40.45 44.05 -6.81
CA HIS A 227 39.68 43.56 -5.67
C HIS A 227 38.25 44.14 -5.64
N PRO A 228 37.18 43.34 -5.44
CA PRO A 228 35.81 43.79 -5.68
C PRO A 228 35.33 45.01 -4.88
N THR A 229 35.95 45.32 -3.73
CA THR A 229 35.67 46.56 -2.97
C THR A 229 36.16 47.85 -3.64
N LEU A 230 36.90 47.75 -4.75
CA LEU A 230 37.17 48.88 -5.65
C LEU A 230 35.92 49.27 -6.46
N GLN A 231 34.92 48.38 -6.58
CA GLN A 231 33.67 48.59 -7.33
C GLN A 231 33.87 49.04 -8.80
N ASN A 232 34.95 48.57 -9.43
CA ASN A 232 35.27 48.90 -10.83
C ASN A 232 34.32 48.16 -11.80
N THR A 233 33.45 48.92 -12.46
CA THR A 233 32.41 48.43 -13.37
C THR A 233 32.95 47.98 -14.72
N ALA A 234 34.13 48.44 -15.14
CA ALA A 234 34.80 47.98 -16.36
C ALA A 234 35.39 46.56 -16.24
N SER A 235 35.59 46.06 -15.00
CA SER A 235 35.99 44.66 -14.75
C SER A 235 34.82 43.67 -14.70
N ILE A 236 33.57 44.13 -14.75
CA ILE A 236 32.38 43.27 -14.65
C ILE A 236 32.09 42.61 -16.02
N PRO A 237 32.06 41.26 -16.11
CA PRO A 237 31.72 40.54 -17.34
C PRO A 237 30.32 40.87 -17.88
N GLU A 238 29.98 40.34 -19.05
CA GLU A 238 28.62 40.46 -19.60
C GLU A 238 27.66 39.43 -18.96
N GLU A 239 28.15 38.22 -18.69
CA GLU A 239 27.49 37.23 -17.83
C GLU A 239 28.07 37.31 -16.40
N PHE A 240 27.31 37.90 -15.47
CA PHE A 240 27.71 38.08 -14.06
C PHE A 240 26.56 37.72 -13.12
N ASP A 241 26.83 37.21 -11.92
CA ASP A 241 25.81 36.90 -10.89
C ASP A 241 26.33 37.12 -9.44
N ASP A 242 27.53 37.69 -9.27
CA ASP A 242 28.03 38.02 -7.93
C ASP A 242 27.26 39.23 -7.36
N PRO A 243 26.72 39.16 -6.13
CA PRO A 243 26.11 40.31 -5.46
C PRO A 243 27.01 41.56 -5.37
N MET A 244 28.33 41.40 -5.48
CA MET A 244 29.28 42.52 -5.51
C MET A 244 29.36 43.20 -6.88
N ASP A 245 29.20 42.48 -7.99
CA ASP A 245 29.10 43.06 -9.34
C ASP A 245 27.80 43.86 -9.47
N HIS A 246 26.69 43.26 -9.03
CA HIS A 246 25.39 43.93 -8.90
C HIS A 246 25.48 45.20 -8.03
N ARG A 247 26.27 45.17 -6.95
CA ARG A 247 26.51 46.34 -6.10
C ARG A 247 27.38 47.39 -6.78
N ALA A 248 28.40 47.02 -7.53
CA ALA A 248 29.28 47.96 -8.22
C ALA A 248 28.52 48.74 -9.31
N LEU A 249 27.72 48.06 -10.14
CA LEU A 249 26.81 48.72 -11.10
C LEU A 249 25.80 49.64 -10.40
N ALA A 250 25.22 49.21 -9.27
CA ALA A 250 24.31 50.05 -8.50
C ALA A 250 25.01 51.28 -7.91
N PHE A 251 26.29 51.16 -7.49
CA PHE A 251 27.07 52.28 -6.96
C PHE A 251 27.42 53.30 -8.05
N GLU A 252 27.86 52.85 -9.23
CA GLU A 252 28.07 53.70 -10.41
C GLU A 252 26.78 54.44 -10.81
N TYR A 253 25.65 53.72 -10.88
CA TYR A 253 24.34 54.32 -11.12
C TYR A 253 23.99 55.40 -10.07
N TYR A 254 24.19 55.11 -8.78
CA TYR A 254 23.93 56.10 -7.72
C TYR A 254 24.89 57.29 -7.78
N GLU A 255 26.16 57.11 -8.16
CA GLU A 255 27.14 58.20 -8.32
C GLU A 255 26.75 59.13 -9.47
N GLN A 256 26.40 58.58 -10.64
CA GLN A 256 25.92 59.36 -11.79
C GLN A 256 24.59 60.07 -11.48
N ALA A 257 23.59 59.35 -10.99
CA ALA A 257 22.27 59.90 -10.69
C ALA A 257 22.33 60.96 -9.56
N TYR A 258 23.15 60.76 -8.53
CA TYR A 258 23.34 61.76 -7.47
C TYR A 258 24.08 63.01 -7.99
N THR A 259 24.99 62.86 -8.95
CA THR A 259 25.64 64.01 -9.62
C THR A 259 24.61 64.85 -10.38
N ILE A 260 23.74 64.21 -11.17
CA ILE A 260 22.62 64.86 -11.89
C ILE A 260 21.65 65.53 -10.91
N TRP A 261 21.35 64.89 -9.77
CA TRP A 261 20.50 65.44 -8.71
C TRP A 261 21.13 66.65 -7.99
N LEU A 262 22.46 66.70 -7.85
CA LEU A 262 23.17 67.87 -7.30
C LEU A 262 23.04 69.10 -8.22
N ASP A 263 22.95 68.89 -9.54
CA ASP A 263 22.61 69.94 -10.52
C ASP A 263 21.09 70.27 -10.57
N HIS A 264 20.33 69.75 -9.60
CA HIS A 264 18.88 69.94 -9.42
C HIS A 264 18.00 69.36 -10.54
N ILE A 265 18.50 68.33 -11.24
CA ILE A 265 17.75 67.57 -12.25
C ILE A 265 17.22 66.29 -11.59
N ASP A 266 15.91 66.06 -11.67
CA ASP A 266 15.20 64.91 -11.06
C ASP A 266 14.75 63.89 -12.12
N ASP A 267 15.53 63.79 -13.20
CA ASP A 267 15.35 62.84 -14.31
C ASP A 267 16.71 62.21 -14.67
N PHE A 268 16.77 60.89 -14.68
CA PHE A 268 18.01 60.11 -14.71
C PHE A 268 18.13 59.25 -15.99
N VAL A 269 17.68 59.79 -17.12
CA VAL A 269 17.59 59.09 -18.42
C VAL A 269 18.85 58.30 -18.78
N GLU A 270 20.02 58.95 -18.74
CA GLU A 270 21.29 58.29 -19.13
C GLU A 270 21.72 57.19 -18.14
N PRO A 271 21.81 57.43 -16.81
CA PRO A 271 22.09 56.34 -15.85
C PRO A 271 21.10 55.17 -15.92
N ASN A 272 19.81 55.46 -16.11
CA ASN A 272 18.78 54.43 -16.31
C ASN A 272 19.10 53.58 -17.54
N GLN A 273 19.35 54.21 -18.69
CA GLN A 273 19.67 53.51 -19.94
C GLN A 273 20.98 52.70 -19.85
N GLN A 274 22.04 53.25 -19.26
CA GLN A 274 23.30 52.53 -19.07
C GLN A 274 23.12 51.27 -18.19
N LEU A 275 22.27 51.36 -17.16
CA LEU A 275 21.95 50.24 -16.28
C LEU A 275 21.04 49.21 -16.99
N GLU A 276 19.99 49.67 -17.68
CA GLU A 276 19.10 48.82 -18.48
C GLU A 276 19.86 48.05 -19.55
N ASP A 277 20.74 48.70 -20.33
CA ASP A 277 21.60 48.07 -21.35
C ASP A 277 22.60 47.05 -20.76
N ARG A 278 23.02 47.22 -19.50
CA ARG A 278 23.86 46.25 -18.78
C ARG A 278 23.07 45.01 -18.36
N TYR A 279 21.86 45.18 -17.81
CA TYR A 279 21.01 44.04 -17.43
C TYR A 279 20.35 43.36 -18.63
N ALA A 280 20.07 44.08 -19.72
CA ALA A 280 19.57 43.52 -20.97
C ALA A 280 20.58 42.52 -21.55
N ARG A 281 21.86 42.88 -21.64
CA ARG A 281 22.93 41.97 -22.09
C ARG A 281 23.13 40.76 -21.16
N LYS A 282 23.08 40.93 -19.84
CA LYS A 282 23.06 39.78 -18.89
C LYS A 282 21.90 38.81 -19.20
N ASN A 283 20.74 39.36 -19.53
CA ASN A 283 19.51 38.58 -19.75
C ASN A 283 19.36 38.03 -21.18
N GLU A 284 20.06 38.57 -22.18
CA GLU A 284 19.91 38.22 -23.59
C GLU A 284 20.05 36.71 -23.83
N ARG A 285 21.12 36.10 -23.31
CA ARG A 285 21.34 34.65 -23.41
C ARG A 285 20.27 33.84 -22.66
N ALA A 286 19.86 34.30 -21.48
CA ALA A 286 18.82 33.65 -20.70
C ALA A 286 17.42 33.74 -21.37
N GLN A 287 17.19 34.76 -22.20
CA GLN A 287 16.00 34.87 -23.05
C GLN A 287 16.09 33.91 -24.25
N GLN A 288 17.25 33.82 -24.92
CA GLN A 288 17.49 32.86 -26.00
C GLN A 288 17.30 31.41 -25.53
N ASP A 289 17.93 31.02 -24.41
CA ASP A 289 17.77 29.69 -23.79
C ASP A 289 16.29 29.40 -23.41
N LEU A 290 15.54 30.43 -23.00
CA LEU A 290 14.11 30.30 -22.63
C LEU A 290 13.22 30.14 -23.86
N ASP A 291 13.46 30.87 -24.95
CA ASP A 291 12.70 30.78 -26.20
C ASP A 291 12.96 29.44 -26.92
N ASP A 292 14.21 28.96 -26.94
CA ASP A 292 14.56 27.63 -27.44
C ASP A 292 13.90 26.52 -26.62
N LEU A 293 13.92 26.62 -25.28
CA LEU A 293 13.27 25.64 -24.40
C LEU A 293 11.74 25.69 -24.52
N THR A 294 11.16 26.89 -24.70
CA THR A 294 9.71 27.07 -24.93
C THR A 294 9.29 26.47 -26.27
N THR A 295 10.13 26.61 -27.31
CA THR A 295 9.90 26.00 -28.62
C THR A 295 9.96 24.46 -28.54
N GLN A 296 11.00 23.90 -27.92
CA GLN A 296 11.12 22.45 -27.69
C GLN A 296 9.94 21.90 -26.87
N LEU A 297 9.50 22.62 -25.83
CA LEU A 297 8.33 22.25 -25.03
C LEU A 297 7.04 22.30 -25.85
N HIS A 298 6.87 23.30 -26.73
CA HIS A 298 5.73 23.34 -27.65
C HIS A 298 5.73 22.16 -28.60
N GLU A 299 6.86 21.87 -29.26
CA GLU A 299 7.01 20.73 -30.17
C GLU A 299 6.66 19.41 -29.49
N ALA A 300 7.29 19.13 -28.33
CA ALA A 300 7.03 17.95 -27.52
C ALA A 300 5.55 17.85 -27.06
N MET A 301 4.90 18.98 -26.73
CA MET A 301 3.46 19.00 -26.46
C MET A 301 2.62 18.68 -27.71
N THR A 302 3.04 19.11 -28.91
CA THR A 302 2.34 18.69 -30.15
C THR A 302 2.55 17.21 -30.43
N GLU A 303 3.72 16.65 -30.16
CA GLU A 303 4.00 15.21 -30.33
C GLU A 303 3.20 14.37 -29.35
N LEU A 304 3.21 14.73 -28.06
CA LEU A 304 2.40 14.09 -27.03
C LEU A 304 0.90 14.17 -27.36
N LYS A 305 0.43 15.28 -27.93
CA LYS A 305 -0.95 15.41 -28.41
C LYS A 305 -1.23 14.49 -29.61
N LYS A 306 -0.35 14.41 -30.61
CA LYS A 306 -0.46 13.48 -31.75
C LYS A 306 -0.49 12.02 -31.26
N LEU A 307 0.39 11.65 -30.32
CA LEU A 307 0.49 10.33 -29.73
C LEU A 307 -0.77 9.96 -28.93
N ASN A 308 -1.30 10.86 -28.09
CA ASN A 308 -2.53 10.64 -27.34
C ASN A 308 -3.80 10.61 -28.23
N GLN A 309 -3.79 11.30 -29.37
CA GLN A 309 -4.86 11.22 -30.37
C GLN A 309 -4.77 9.95 -31.23
N SER A 310 -3.57 9.37 -31.39
CA SER A 310 -3.39 8.08 -32.03
C SER A 310 -3.82 6.95 -31.10
N PRO A 311 -4.62 5.96 -31.55
CA PRO A 311 -4.81 4.74 -30.76
C PRO A 311 -3.46 4.03 -30.65
N ALA A 312 -3.11 3.60 -29.43
CA ALA A 312 -1.79 3.10 -29.07
C ALA A 312 -1.22 2.13 -30.14
N PRO A 313 -0.03 2.37 -30.71
CA PRO A 313 0.50 1.57 -31.82
C PRO A 313 0.54 0.07 -31.53
N ILE A 314 0.83 -0.31 -30.28
CA ILE A 314 0.80 -1.71 -29.84
C ILE A 314 -0.59 -2.36 -29.95
N ALA A 315 -1.68 -1.61 -29.77
CA ALA A 315 -3.03 -2.15 -29.92
C ALA A 315 -3.35 -2.48 -31.39
N LYS A 316 -2.92 -1.64 -32.34
CA LYS A 316 -3.01 -1.94 -33.78
C LYS A 316 -2.22 -3.20 -34.14
N VAL A 317 -0.95 -3.25 -33.74
CA VAL A 317 -0.06 -4.38 -34.04
C VAL A 317 -0.56 -5.68 -33.39
N LEU A 318 -1.14 -5.64 -32.18
CA LEU A 318 -1.76 -6.80 -31.56
C LEU A 318 -3.01 -7.28 -32.29
N ASP A 319 -3.84 -6.37 -32.82
CA ASP A 319 -5.06 -6.74 -33.54
C ASP A 319 -4.75 -7.28 -34.96
N GLU A 320 -3.75 -6.69 -35.63
CA GLU A 320 -3.17 -7.22 -36.87
C GLU A 320 -2.56 -8.61 -36.65
N ASN A 321 -1.79 -8.80 -35.57
CA ASN A 321 -1.21 -10.10 -35.20
C ASN A 321 -2.30 -11.14 -34.91
N ARG A 322 -3.34 -10.77 -34.16
CA ARG A 322 -4.52 -11.62 -33.89
C ARG A 322 -5.22 -12.06 -35.18
N LEU A 323 -5.37 -11.14 -36.15
CA LEU A 323 -5.98 -11.42 -37.45
C LEU A 323 -5.09 -12.37 -38.27
N LEU A 324 -3.79 -12.09 -38.36
CA LEU A 324 -2.82 -12.93 -39.08
C LEU A 324 -2.68 -14.34 -38.48
N LEU A 325 -2.72 -14.48 -37.15
CA LEU A 325 -2.76 -15.79 -36.48
C LEU A 325 -4.05 -16.55 -36.81
N GLY A 326 -5.20 -15.86 -36.79
CA GLY A 326 -6.49 -16.44 -37.16
C GLY A 326 -6.53 -16.91 -38.61
N ASP A 327 -5.97 -16.14 -39.54
CA ASP A 327 -5.90 -16.50 -40.96
C ASP A 327 -4.88 -17.62 -41.22
N SER A 328 -3.72 -17.59 -40.56
CA SER A 328 -2.76 -18.71 -40.56
C SER A 328 -3.41 -20.03 -40.10
N GLU A 329 -4.26 -19.96 -39.07
CA GLU A 329 -4.98 -21.15 -38.61
C GLU A 329 -6.05 -21.64 -39.62
N LYS A 330 -6.75 -20.73 -40.31
CA LYS A 330 -7.67 -21.07 -41.41
C LYS A 330 -6.91 -21.72 -42.56
N PHE A 331 -5.80 -21.12 -43.02
CA PHE A 331 -5.00 -21.68 -44.11
C PHE A 331 -4.41 -23.04 -43.76
N ARG A 332 -3.95 -23.26 -42.51
CA ARG A 332 -3.51 -24.58 -42.03
C ARG A 332 -4.63 -25.63 -42.07
N LYS A 333 -5.85 -25.27 -41.65
CA LYS A 333 -7.04 -26.16 -41.74
C LYS A 333 -7.42 -26.47 -43.20
N ILE A 334 -7.35 -25.48 -44.08
CA ILE A 334 -7.59 -25.63 -45.52
C ILE A 334 -6.54 -26.55 -46.16
N LEU A 335 -5.25 -26.36 -45.87
CA LEU A 335 -4.17 -27.23 -46.34
C LEU A 335 -4.38 -28.68 -45.90
N GLN A 336 -4.70 -28.93 -44.62
CA GLN A 336 -5.01 -30.28 -44.15
C GLN A 336 -6.20 -30.93 -44.89
N GLN A 337 -7.23 -30.16 -45.25
CA GLN A 337 -8.33 -30.67 -46.06
C GLN A 337 -7.90 -30.99 -47.50
N TYR A 338 -7.07 -30.14 -48.12
CA TYR A 338 -6.55 -30.39 -49.46
C TYR A 338 -5.56 -31.56 -49.51
N ASP A 339 -4.68 -31.73 -48.53
CA ASP A 339 -3.77 -32.88 -48.43
C ASP A 339 -4.55 -34.18 -48.16
N ALA A 340 -5.54 -34.18 -47.28
CA ALA A 340 -6.41 -35.34 -47.07
C ALA A 340 -7.23 -35.69 -48.33
N ARG A 341 -7.67 -34.69 -49.11
CA ARG A 341 -8.35 -34.89 -50.40
C ARG A 341 -7.38 -35.40 -51.48
N LYS A 342 -6.15 -34.90 -51.51
CA LYS A 342 -5.07 -35.32 -52.42
C LYS A 342 -4.64 -36.75 -52.14
N ALA A 343 -4.51 -37.15 -50.88
CA ALA A 343 -4.26 -38.53 -50.47
C ALA A 343 -5.38 -39.46 -50.98
N LYS A 344 -6.64 -39.16 -50.64
CA LYS A 344 -7.81 -39.95 -51.13
C LYS A 344 -7.89 -40.04 -52.66
N LEU A 345 -7.52 -38.99 -53.39
CA LEU A 345 -7.44 -39.01 -54.86
C LEU A 345 -6.28 -39.86 -55.36
N ALA A 346 -5.11 -39.83 -54.72
CA ALA A 346 -3.99 -40.70 -55.05
C ALA A 346 -4.32 -42.17 -54.78
N ASP A 347 -4.93 -42.47 -53.63
CA ASP A 347 -5.38 -43.81 -53.24
C ASP A 347 -6.43 -44.34 -54.23
N ALA A 348 -7.42 -43.52 -54.61
CA ALA A 348 -8.41 -43.87 -55.63
C ALA A 348 -7.77 -44.11 -57.02
N ILE A 349 -6.82 -43.25 -57.44
CA ILE A 349 -6.09 -43.44 -58.71
C ILE A 349 -5.24 -44.73 -58.68
N ASN A 350 -4.68 -45.10 -57.52
CA ASN A 350 -3.91 -46.32 -57.37
C ASN A 350 -4.82 -47.57 -57.37
N ALA A 351 -5.99 -47.50 -56.73
CA ALA A 351 -7.01 -48.54 -56.79
C ALA A 351 -7.55 -48.74 -58.22
N GLU A 352 -7.92 -47.66 -58.91
CA GLU A 352 -8.40 -47.70 -60.29
C GLU A 352 -7.36 -48.30 -61.24
N LYS A 353 -6.06 -47.98 -61.05
CA LYS A 353 -4.96 -48.61 -61.78
C LYS A 353 -4.82 -50.11 -61.49
N ALA A 354 -5.02 -50.54 -60.25
CA ALA A 354 -4.96 -51.95 -59.88
C ALA A 354 -6.15 -52.74 -60.47
N GLU A 355 -7.35 -52.16 -60.45
CA GLU A 355 -8.53 -52.73 -61.11
C GLU A 355 -8.37 -52.77 -62.64
N LEU A 356 -7.81 -51.73 -63.27
CA LEU A 356 -7.46 -51.74 -64.69
C LEU A 356 -6.47 -52.87 -65.04
N VAL A 357 -5.39 -53.04 -64.27
CA VAL A 357 -4.45 -54.15 -64.47
C VAL A 357 -5.14 -55.51 -64.30
N ARG A 358 -6.03 -55.67 -63.30
CA ARG A 358 -6.81 -56.91 -63.14
C ARG A 358 -7.73 -57.16 -64.33
N HIS A 359 -8.38 -56.12 -64.85
CA HIS A 359 -9.26 -56.24 -66.01
C HIS A 359 -8.51 -56.45 -67.33
N ASP A 360 -7.29 -55.93 -67.51
CA ASP A 360 -6.42 -56.28 -68.63
C ASP A 360 -5.93 -57.74 -68.54
N GLU A 361 -5.58 -58.23 -67.35
CA GLU A 361 -5.32 -59.66 -67.12
C GLU A 361 -6.54 -60.54 -67.42
N GLU A 362 -7.72 -60.13 -66.96
CA GLU A 362 -8.99 -60.83 -67.17
C GLU A 362 -9.39 -60.85 -68.65
N LEU A 363 -9.26 -59.72 -69.35
CA LEU A 363 -9.45 -59.63 -70.80
C LEU A 363 -8.43 -60.46 -71.58
N SER A 364 -7.19 -60.56 -71.10
CA SER A 364 -6.17 -61.45 -71.68
C SER A 364 -6.57 -62.92 -71.52
N ARG A 365 -6.97 -63.34 -70.32
CA ARG A 365 -7.48 -64.70 -70.05
C ARG A 365 -8.73 -65.00 -70.88
N LEU A 366 -9.68 -64.07 -70.96
CA LEU A 366 -10.91 -64.20 -71.76
C LEU A 366 -10.65 -64.26 -73.26
N LYS A 367 -9.66 -63.53 -73.79
CA LYS A 367 -9.24 -63.64 -75.21
C LYS A 367 -8.63 -65.01 -75.50
N ASN A 368 -7.73 -65.48 -74.65
CA ASN A 368 -7.11 -66.80 -74.78
C ASN A 368 -8.15 -67.93 -74.68
N GLU A 369 -9.12 -67.79 -73.78
CA GLU A 369 -10.22 -68.75 -73.62
C GLU A 369 -11.23 -68.66 -74.78
N LEU A 370 -11.51 -67.46 -75.31
CA LEU A 370 -12.33 -67.30 -76.51
C LEU A 370 -11.66 -67.90 -77.74
N GLU A 371 -10.34 -67.76 -77.88
CA GLU A 371 -9.57 -68.43 -78.94
C GLU A 371 -9.60 -69.96 -78.77
N ARG A 372 -9.42 -70.46 -77.53
CA ARG A 372 -9.57 -71.88 -77.21
C ARG A 372 -10.97 -72.41 -77.55
N LEU A 373 -12.02 -71.70 -77.16
CA LEU A 373 -13.41 -72.06 -77.43
C LEU A 373 -13.77 -71.91 -78.91
N GLN A 374 -13.25 -70.91 -79.63
CA GLN A 374 -13.40 -70.83 -81.08
C GLN A 374 -12.70 -71.98 -81.80
N ASN A 375 -11.57 -72.47 -81.30
CA ASN A 375 -10.92 -73.65 -81.84
C ASN A 375 -11.78 -74.91 -81.59
N ILE A 376 -12.29 -75.09 -80.36
CA ILE A 376 -13.20 -76.21 -80.00
C ILE A 376 -14.50 -76.16 -80.81
N VAL A 377 -15.10 -74.99 -81.02
CA VAL A 377 -16.32 -74.81 -81.83
C VAL A 377 -16.05 -74.98 -83.33
N ARG A 378 -14.81 -74.76 -83.80
CA ARG A 378 -14.41 -75.09 -85.18
C ARG A 378 -14.17 -76.59 -85.38
N GLU A 379 -13.88 -77.33 -84.31
CA GLU A 379 -13.84 -78.80 -84.31
C GLU A 379 -15.25 -79.41 -84.14
N GLN A 380 -16.12 -78.78 -83.34
CA GLN A 380 -17.51 -79.19 -83.10
C GLN A 380 -18.48 -78.59 -84.14
N ASN A 381 -18.73 -79.32 -85.23
CA ASN A 381 -19.75 -78.99 -86.24
C ASN A 381 -21.19 -79.17 -85.68
N LEU A 382 -21.60 -78.30 -84.77
CA LEU A 382 -22.95 -78.23 -84.20
C LEU A 382 -23.87 -77.34 -85.05
N SER A 383 -25.12 -77.76 -85.24
CA SER A 383 -26.10 -76.98 -86.01
C SER A 383 -26.71 -75.83 -85.20
N GLN A 384 -27.00 -74.71 -85.87
CA GLN A 384 -27.78 -73.57 -85.36
C GLN A 384 -29.12 -74.02 -84.73
N GLU A 385 -29.70 -75.11 -85.24
CA GLU A 385 -30.98 -75.68 -84.78
C GLU A 385 -30.87 -76.49 -83.48
N GLU A 386 -29.70 -77.06 -83.16
CA GLU A 386 -29.47 -77.74 -81.88
C GLU A 386 -29.16 -76.72 -80.78
N ALA A 387 -28.35 -75.69 -81.09
CA ALA A 387 -28.07 -74.59 -80.17
C ALA A 387 -29.35 -73.90 -79.68
N SER A 388 -30.29 -73.61 -80.58
CA SER A 388 -31.57 -72.96 -80.23
C SER A 388 -32.50 -73.87 -79.40
N ARG A 389 -32.50 -75.19 -79.62
CA ARG A 389 -33.20 -76.14 -78.73
C ARG A 389 -32.62 -76.15 -77.32
N MET A 390 -31.29 -76.28 -77.18
CA MET A 390 -30.64 -76.23 -75.87
C MET A 390 -30.91 -74.92 -75.13
N THR A 391 -30.95 -73.78 -75.83
CA THR A 391 -31.31 -72.49 -75.22
C THR A 391 -32.76 -72.46 -74.72
N SER A 392 -33.72 -72.97 -75.51
CA SER A 392 -35.13 -73.08 -75.10
C SER A 392 -35.30 -73.98 -73.87
N ASP A 393 -34.65 -75.14 -73.86
CA ASP A 393 -34.71 -76.08 -72.74
C ASP A 393 -34.08 -75.46 -71.48
N HIS A 394 -32.92 -74.81 -71.61
CA HIS A 394 -32.25 -74.10 -70.51
C HIS A 394 -33.11 -72.97 -69.92
N GLU A 395 -33.82 -72.19 -70.73
CA GLU A 395 -34.78 -71.19 -70.22
C GLU A 395 -35.93 -71.84 -69.45
N SER A 396 -36.48 -72.97 -69.94
CA SER A 396 -37.56 -73.67 -69.26
C SER A 396 -37.13 -74.24 -67.90
N LEU A 397 -35.95 -74.85 -67.83
CA LEU A 397 -35.37 -75.37 -66.60
C LEU A 397 -35.02 -74.24 -65.62
N SER A 398 -34.51 -73.11 -66.11
CA SER A 398 -34.19 -71.94 -65.26
C SER A 398 -35.43 -71.38 -64.56
N ARG A 399 -36.55 -71.24 -65.27
CA ARG A 399 -37.82 -70.76 -64.70
C ARG A 399 -38.37 -71.74 -63.66
N ASN A 400 -38.37 -73.03 -63.97
CA ASN A 400 -38.77 -74.08 -63.02
C ASN A 400 -37.89 -74.11 -61.75
N LEU A 401 -36.59 -73.81 -61.86
CA LEU A 401 -35.68 -73.76 -60.70
C LEU A 401 -35.99 -72.58 -59.76
N GLU A 402 -36.36 -71.42 -60.32
CA GLU A 402 -36.67 -70.23 -59.53
C GLU A 402 -38.05 -70.35 -58.83
N ASP A 403 -39.06 -70.91 -59.51
CA ASP A 403 -40.35 -71.29 -58.91
C ASP A 403 -40.18 -72.26 -57.72
N LEU A 404 -39.25 -73.21 -57.82
CA LEU A 404 -38.92 -74.13 -56.72
C LEU A 404 -38.17 -73.43 -55.58
N ARG A 405 -37.24 -72.51 -55.88
CA ARG A 405 -36.57 -71.68 -54.86
C ARG A 405 -37.55 -70.81 -54.09
N GLN A 406 -38.51 -70.18 -54.76
CA GLN A 406 -39.54 -69.39 -54.08
C GLN A 406 -40.36 -70.25 -53.12
N LYS A 407 -40.81 -71.45 -53.55
CA LYS A 407 -41.56 -72.39 -52.69
C LYS A 407 -40.73 -72.91 -51.50
N ILE A 408 -39.42 -73.08 -51.67
CA ILE A 408 -38.50 -73.41 -50.56
C ILE A 408 -38.38 -72.23 -49.58
N ALA A 409 -38.26 -70.99 -50.08
CA ALA A 409 -38.19 -69.80 -49.23
C ALA A 409 -39.49 -69.56 -48.44
N GLU A 410 -40.66 -69.79 -49.07
CA GLU A 410 -41.97 -69.67 -48.43
C GLU A 410 -42.18 -70.76 -47.36
N THR A 411 -41.82 -72.02 -47.64
CA THR A 411 -41.94 -73.11 -46.65
C THR A 411 -40.93 -72.97 -45.49
N HIS A 412 -39.69 -72.54 -45.76
CA HIS A 412 -38.75 -72.20 -44.69
C HIS A 412 -39.27 -71.07 -43.78
N ARG A 413 -40.01 -70.10 -44.35
CA ARG A 413 -40.62 -69.00 -43.58
C ARG A 413 -41.77 -69.47 -42.69
N THR A 414 -42.58 -70.44 -43.12
CA THR A 414 -43.63 -71.03 -42.27
C THR A 414 -43.05 -71.91 -41.16
N VAL A 415 -41.99 -72.69 -41.44
CA VAL A 415 -41.26 -73.46 -40.41
C VAL A 415 -40.70 -72.54 -39.33
N MET A 416 -39.94 -71.50 -39.71
CA MET A 416 -39.38 -70.53 -38.76
C MET A 416 -40.46 -69.86 -37.88
N THR A 417 -41.64 -69.61 -38.45
CA THR A 417 -42.77 -69.01 -37.72
C THR A 417 -43.37 -70.00 -36.70
N LEU A 418 -43.44 -71.29 -37.05
CA LEU A 418 -43.92 -72.35 -36.15
C LEU A 418 -42.91 -72.66 -35.04
N GLU A 419 -41.61 -72.66 -35.32
CA GLU A 419 -40.55 -72.81 -34.31
C GLU A 419 -40.59 -71.69 -33.26
N VAL A 420 -40.81 -70.45 -33.69
CA VAL A 420 -41.05 -69.30 -32.79
C VAL A 420 -42.34 -69.50 -31.98
N HIS A 421 -43.40 -70.09 -32.53
CA HIS A 421 -44.60 -70.39 -31.74
C HIS A 421 -44.41 -71.54 -30.74
N VAL A 422 -43.64 -72.57 -31.07
CA VAL A 422 -43.32 -73.69 -30.15
C VAL A 422 -42.44 -73.18 -29.01
N THR A 423 -41.32 -72.52 -29.30
CA THR A 423 -40.40 -72.00 -28.28
C THR A 423 -41.07 -71.05 -27.28
N ASN A 424 -41.90 -70.11 -27.76
CA ASN A 424 -42.68 -69.23 -26.88
C ASN A 424 -43.70 -70.00 -26.00
N ARG A 425 -44.22 -71.14 -26.45
CA ARG A 425 -45.14 -71.98 -25.67
C ARG A 425 -44.40 -72.86 -24.66
N THR A 426 -43.21 -73.35 -24.98
CA THR A 426 -42.33 -74.06 -24.05
C THR A 426 -41.91 -73.13 -22.91
N ALA A 427 -41.37 -71.94 -23.22
CA ALA A 427 -40.96 -70.96 -22.20
C ALA A 427 -42.11 -70.55 -21.27
N SER A 428 -43.32 -70.36 -21.81
CA SER A 428 -44.52 -70.06 -21.01
C SER A 428 -45.00 -71.23 -20.14
N ALA A 429 -44.60 -72.47 -20.44
CA ALA A 429 -44.87 -73.65 -19.61
C ALA A 429 -43.78 -73.83 -18.53
N GLU A 430 -42.52 -73.56 -18.88
CA GLU A 430 -41.39 -73.51 -17.94
C GLU A 430 -41.63 -72.44 -16.87
N GLU A 431 -41.98 -71.21 -17.25
CA GLU A 431 -42.34 -70.12 -16.32
C GLU A 431 -43.49 -70.52 -15.37
N ALA A 432 -44.50 -71.23 -15.86
CA ALA A 432 -45.61 -71.69 -15.03
C ALA A 432 -45.19 -72.78 -14.01
N ILE A 433 -44.22 -73.62 -14.37
CA ILE A 433 -43.65 -74.66 -13.49
C ILE A 433 -42.67 -74.04 -12.49
N ASP A 434 -41.88 -73.04 -12.89
CA ASP A 434 -41.03 -72.26 -11.99
C ASP A 434 -41.88 -71.51 -10.95
N VAL A 435 -42.96 -70.84 -11.36
CA VAL A 435 -43.88 -70.16 -10.42
C VAL A 435 -44.50 -71.17 -9.45
N TYR A 436 -44.91 -72.35 -9.92
CA TYR A 436 -45.45 -73.41 -9.08
C TYR A 436 -44.40 -73.99 -8.10
N THR A 437 -43.18 -74.23 -8.56
CA THR A 437 -42.08 -74.80 -7.75
C THR A 437 -41.57 -73.80 -6.71
N ASN A 438 -41.47 -72.52 -7.08
CA ASN A 438 -41.18 -71.44 -6.14
C ASN A 438 -42.31 -71.27 -5.10
N LEU A 439 -43.57 -71.49 -5.47
CA LEU A 439 -44.69 -71.47 -4.54
C LEU A 439 -44.65 -72.66 -3.56
N LEU A 440 -44.33 -73.88 -4.02
CA LEU A 440 -44.10 -75.03 -3.13
C LEU A 440 -42.96 -74.74 -2.14
N SER A 441 -41.83 -74.22 -2.63
CA SER A 441 -40.67 -73.84 -1.81
C SER A 441 -41.03 -72.79 -0.76
N THR A 442 -41.71 -71.70 -1.18
CA THR A 442 -42.13 -70.60 -0.29
C THR A 442 -43.11 -71.05 0.80
N LEU A 443 -43.96 -72.04 0.50
CA LEU A 443 -44.92 -72.61 1.45
C LEU A 443 -44.33 -73.74 2.33
N GLY A 444 -43.06 -74.12 2.15
CA GLY A 444 -42.45 -75.24 2.87
C GLY A 444 -43.01 -76.61 2.47
N LEU A 445 -43.55 -76.73 1.24
CA LEU A 445 -44.19 -77.94 0.70
C LEU A 445 -43.28 -78.66 -0.31
N PHE A 446 -41.97 -78.52 -0.15
CA PHE A 446 -40.97 -79.29 -0.89
C PHE A 446 -40.73 -80.65 -0.18
N PRO A 447 -40.43 -81.76 -0.88
CA PRO A 447 -40.26 -83.06 -0.24
C PRO A 447 -39.09 -83.11 0.77
N PRO A 448 -39.23 -83.84 1.90
CA PRO A 448 -40.43 -84.55 2.36
C PRO A 448 -41.48 -83.60 2.96
N LEU A 449 -42.74 -83.83 2.64
CA LEU A 449 -43.87 -83.07 3.20
C LEU A 449 -44.03 -83.33 4.72
N PRO A 450 -44.58 -82.36 5.48
CA PRO A 450 -44.98 -82.58 6.86
C PRO A 450 -45.96 -83.76 7.03
N PRO A 451 -45.97 -84.42 8.20
CA PRO A 451 -46.97 -85.44 8.53
C PRO A 451 -48.40 -84.88 8.37
N PRO A 452 -49.35 -85.62 7.75
CA PRO A 452 -49.30 -87.04 7.42
C PRO A 452 -48.94 -87.34 5.94
N HIS A 453 -48.31 -86.41 5.21
CA HIS A 453 -48.14 -86.51 3.74
C HIS A 453 -46.74 -86.90 3.25
N GLU A 454 -45.89 -87.45 4.14
CA GLU A 454 -44.48 -87.81 3.92
C GLU A 454 -44.18 -88.60 2.63
N ASN A 455 -45.16 -89.38 2.12
CA ASN A 455 -45.02 -90.24 0.93
C ASN A 455 -45.54 -89.61 -0.38
N VAL A 456 -45.86 -88.30 -0.41
CA VAL A 456 -46.36 -87.62 -1.61
C VAL A 456 -45.34 -86.60 -2.12
N ASP A 457 -44.86 -86.82 -3.34
CA ASP A 457 -44.11 -85.81 -4.10
C ASP A 457 -45.09 -84.89 -4.85
N LEU A 458 -44.81 -83.58 -4.81
CA LEU A 458 -45.57 -82.52 -5.48
C LEU A 458 -44.77 -81.84 -6.59
N THR A 459 -43.50 -82.20 -6.79
CA THR A 459 -42.65 -81.64 -7.84
C THR A 459 -43.14 -82.02 -9.24
N MET A 460 -42.80 -81.18 -10.22
CA MET A 460 -43.17 -81.32 -11.63
C MET A 460 -42.03 -80.78 -12.50
N GLU A 461 -41.60 -81.54 -13.50
CA GLU A 461 -40.58 -81.14 -14.48
C GLU A 461 -41.16 -81.19 -15.91
N LEU A 462 -40.68 -80.30 -16.79
CA LEU A 462 -41.09 -80.26 -18.20
C LEU A 462 -40.12 -81.05 -19.08
N ASN A 463 -40.63 -82.02 -19.84
CA ASN A 463 -39.90 -82.70 -20.90
C ASN A 463 -40.32 -82.16 -22.27
N SER A 464 -39.72 -81.03 -22.68
CA SER A 464 -40.00 -80.35 -23.94
C SER A 464 -39.58 -81.14 -25.19
N ALA A 465 -38.87 -82.26 -25.04
CA ALA A 465 -38.49 -83.16 -26.14
C ALA A 465 -39.46 -84.34 -26.35
N ALA A 466 -40.51 -84.48 -25.54
CA ALA A 466 -41.43 -85.61 -25.62
C ALA A 466 -42.42 -85.50 -26.80
N SER A 467 -42.45 -86.52 -27.67
CA SER A 467 -43.34 -86.56 -28.85
C SER A 467 -44.80 -86.91 -28.55
N ASP A 468 -45.11 -87.46 -27.38
CA ASP A 468 -46.48 -87.68 -26.89
C ASP A 468 -46.84 -86.56 -25.89
N PRO A 469 -47.93 -85.78 -26.11
CA PRO A 469 -48.41 -84.77 -25.16
C PRO A 469 -48.63 -85.26 -23.73
N ARG A 470 -48.80 -86.58 -23.51
CA ARG A 470 -48.93 -87.20 -22.18
C ARG A 470 -47.60 -87.36 -21.43
N GLN A 471 -46.47 -87.20 -22.11
CA GLN A 471 -45.12 -87.38 -21.58
C GLN A 471 -44.36 -86.05 -21.43
N LEU A 472 -45.00 -84.92 -21.76
CA LEU A 472 -44.46 -83.56 -21.61
C LEU A 472 -44.20 -83.15 -20.15
N LEU A 473 -44.81 -83.84 -19.17
CA LEU A 473 -44.65 -83.56 -17.75
C LEU A 473 -44.21 -84.82 -17.02
N ILE A 474 -43.14 -84.69 -16.23
CA ILE A 474 -42.60 -85.71 -15.35
C ILE A 474 -42.98 -85.32 -13.91
N GLY A 475 -43.62 -86.22 -13.17
CA GLY A 475 -44.14 -85.96 -11.82
C GLY A 475 -45.46 -86.68 -11.53
N ALA A 476 -46.10 -86.34 -10.42
CA ALA A 476 -47.38 -86.92 -10.02
C ALA A 476 -48.57 -86.35 -10.82
N ASP A 477 -49.65 -87.14 -10.97
CA ASP A 477 -50.85 -86.70 -11.70
C ASP A 477 -51.50 -85.48 -11.02
N ILE A 478 -51.43 -84.33 -11.70
CA ILE A 478 -51.95 -83.03 -11.25
C ILE A 478 -53.36 -83.13 -10.66
N ARG A 479 -54.23 -83.91 -11.31
CA ARG A 479 -55.66 -84.01 -10.98
C ARG A 479 -55.94 -85.03 -9.88
N LYS A 480 -55.15 -86.09 -9.77
CA LYS A 480 -55.39 -87.21 -8.83
C LYS A 480 -54.57 -87.15 -7.54
N VAL A 481 -53.39 -86.53 -7.57
CA VAL A 481 -52.42 -86.56 -6.45
C VAL A 481 -52.10 -85.15 -5.97
N VAL A 482 -51.62 -84.28 -6.85
CA VAL A 482 -51.14 -82.93 -6.46
C VAL A 482 -52.28 -82.09 -5.88
N LYS A 483 -53.37 -81.90 -6.64
CA LYS A 483 -54.47 -81.02 -6.23
C LYS A 483 -55.23 -81.49 -4.97
N PRO A 484 -55.53 -82.79 -4.77
CA PRO A 484 -56.12 -83.26 -3.51
C PRO A 484 -55.23 -83.03 -2.28
N THR A 485 -53.92 -83.29 -2.38
CA THR A 485 -52.97 -83.09 -1.26
C THR A 485 -52.86 -81.61 -0.88
N LEU A 486 -52.72 -80.71 -1.87
CA LEU A 486 -52.68 -79.26 -1.61
C LEU A 486 -53.97 -78.74 -0.96
N ASN A 487 -55.14 -79.28 -1.32
CA ASN A 487 -56.40 -78.94 -0.65
C ASN A 487 -56.39 -79.36 0.83
N HIS A 488 -55.91 -80.56 1.16
CA HIS A 488 -55.88 -81.05 2.55
C HIS A 488 -54.91 -80.24 3.42
N VAL A 489 -53.73 -79.90 2.87
CA VAL A 489 -52.77 -78.99 3.53
C VAL A 489 -53.39 -77.61 3.80
N ALA A 490 -54.13 -77.06 2.84
CA ALA A 490 -54.82 -75.78 3.01
C ALA A 490 -55.95 -75.82 4.05
N GLU A 491 -56.67 -76.94 4.16
CA GLU A 491 -57.70 -77.16 5.20
C GLU A 491 -57.08 -77.25 6.60
N SER A 492 -55.97 -78.00 6.73
CA SER A 492 -55.19 -78.10 7.96
C SER A 492 -54.69 -76.72 8.43
N LYS A 493 -54.03 -75.96 7.54
CA LYS A 493 -53.52 -74.62 7.86
C LYS A 493 -54.61 -73.57 8.13
N ARG A 494 -55.82 -73.71 7.58
CA ARG A 494 -56.99 -72.89 8.00
C ARG A 494 -57.40 -73.20 9.43
N THR A 495 -57.39 -74.47 9.82
CA THR A 495 -57.75 -74.92 11.18
C THR A 495 -56.72 -74.43 12.20
N GLU A 496 -55.43 -74.58 11.90
CA GLU A 496 -54.32 -74.04 12.71
C GLU A 496 -54.45 -72.51 12.88
N ARG A 497 -54.72 -71.77 11.79
CA ARG A 497 -54.94 -70.31 11.88
C ARG A 497 -56.14 -69.97 12.78
N ALA A 498 -57.26 -70.69 12.68
CA ALA A 498 -58.44 -70.44 13.50
C ALA A 498 -58.16 -70.66 15.00
N GLN A 499 -57.27 -71.60 15.33
CA GLN A 499 -56.82 -71.84 16.70
C GLN A 499 -55.90 -70.71 17.20
N VAL A 500 -54.95 -70.23 16.39
CA VAL A 500 -54.10 -69.06 16.73
C VAL A 500 -54.92 -67.78 16.88
N GLU A 501 -55.94 -67.56 16.04
CA GLU A 501 -56.86 -66.41 16.17
C GLU A 501 -57.67 -66.48 17.50
N SER A 502 -58.04 -67.69 17.95
CA SER A 502 -58.70 -67.92 19.25
C SER A 502 -57.75 -67.65 20.43
N GLU A 503 -56.44 -67.89 20.28
CA GLU A 503 -55.44 -67.52 21.28
C GLU A 503 -55.14 -66.01 21.27
N ARG A 504 -55.11 -65.37 20.10
CA ARG A 504 -55.02 -63.91 19.97
C ARG A 504 -56.15 -63.22 20.74
N ILE A 505 -57.38 -63.71 20.60
CA ILE A 505 -58.54 -63.19 21.33
C ILE A 505 -58.37 -63.33 22.86
N LYS A 506 -57.72 -64.39 23.37
CA LYS A 506 -57.43 -64.48 24.81
C LYS A 506 -56.42 -63.42 25.26
N VAL A 507 -55.35 -63.24 24.49
CA VAL A 507 -54.31 -62.23 24.79
C VAL A 507 -54.89 -60.81 24.71
N ASP A 508 -55.79 -60.53 23.75
CA ASP A 508 -56.49 -59.25 23.67
C ASP A 508 -57.37 -59.02 24.94
N ASN A 509 -58.10 -60.03 25.42
CA ASN A 509 -58.88 -59.92 26.67
C ASN A 509 -58.00 -59.75 27.93
N GLU A 510 -56.80 -60.36 27.96
CA GLU A 510 -55.83 -60.15 29.04
C GLU A 510 -55.22 -58.74 28.97
N LEU A 511 -54.98 -58.22 27.77
CA LEU A 511 -54.53 -56.84 27.54
C LEU A 511 -55.60 -55.82 27.96
N ASP A 512 -56.86 -56.01 27.60
CA ASP A 512 -57.97 -55.14 28.04
C ASP A 512 -58.10 -55.10 29.58
N LYS A 513 -57.87 -56.24 30.25
CA LYS A 513 -57.82 -56.30 31.72
C LYS A 513 -56.62 -55.52 32.30
N MET A 514 -55.44 -55.63 31.68
CA MET A 514 -54.26 -54.84 32.07
C MET A 514 -54.45 -53.34 31.80
N ILE A 515 -55.15 -52.96 30.72
CA ILE A 515 -55.52 -51.57 30.44
C ILE A 515 -56.43 -51.04 31.54
N LEU A 516 -57.46 -51.78 31.94
CA LEU A 516 -58.34 -51.39 33.04
C LEU A 516 -57.57 -51.25 34.37
N GLU A 517 -56.60 -52.13 34.65
CA GLU A 517 -55.73 -52.00 35.84
C GLU A 517 -54.83 -50.75 35.76
N CYS A 518 -54.32 -50.40 34.58
CA CYS A 518 -53.61 -49.13 34.35
C CYS A 518 -54.52 -47.91 34.52
N GLU A 519 -55.75 -47.92 33.99
CA GLU A 519 -56.72 -46.81 34.15
C GLU A 519 -57.07 -46.57 35.63
N ASN A 520 -57.28 -47.63 36.42
CA ASN A 520 -57.50 -47.50 37.87
C ASN A 520 -56.26 -46.93 38.59
N LEU A 521 -55.05 -47.29 38.15
CA LEU A 521 -53.82 -46.72 38.69
C LEU A 521 -53.61 -45.25 38.28
N ASP A 522 -54.06 -44.84 37.09
CA ASP A 522 -53.99 -43.44 36.63
C ASP A 522 -55.02 -42.56 37.37
N ASP A 523 -56.20 -43.10 37.71
CA ASP A 523 -57.15 -42.46 38.62
C ASP A 523 -56.59 -42.35 40.06
N GLU A 524 -55.88 -43.39 40.57
CA GLU A 524 -55.22 -43.34 41.89
C GLU A 524 -54.03 -42.35 41.89
N ILE A 525 -53.23 -42.33 40.82
CA ILE A 525 -52.15 -41.36 40.61
C ILE A 525 -52.72 -39.93 40.56
N THR A 526 -53.73 -39.65 39.74
CA THR A 526 -54.31 -38.29 39.68
C THR A 526 -55.07 -37.91 40.96
N GLN A 527 -55.53 -38.87 41.76
CA GLN A 527 -56.02 -38.58 43.12
C GLN A 527 -54.88 -38.22 44.08
N GLU A 528 -53.74 -38.92 44.02
CA GLU A 528 -52.56 -38.62 44.84
C GLU A 528 -51.87 -37.33 44.40
N GLU A 529 -51.78 -37.04 43.10
CA GLU A 529 -51.31 -35.76 42.56
C GLU A 529 -52.15 -34.59 43.09
N ARG A 530 -53.49 -34.72 43.16
CA ARG A 530 -54.35 -33.68 43.76
C ARG A 530 -54.05 -33.47 45.25
N LYS A 531 -53.74 -34.53 46.01
CA LYS A 531 -53.28 -34.42 47.42
C LYS A 531 -51.90 -33.75 47.47
N MET A 532 -50.97 -34.14 46.61
CA MET A 532 -49.61 -33.58 46.51
C MET A 532 -49.66 -32.08 46.16
N LEU A 533 -50.54 -31.69 45.24
CA LEU A 533 -50.77 -30.30 44.85
C LEU A 533 -51.40 -29.50 45.99
N THR A 534 -52.37 -30.06 46.73
CA THR A 534 -52.94 -29.44 47.94
C THR A 534 -51.90 -29.28 49.05
N VAL A 535 -51.01 -30.26 49.22
CA VAL A 535 -49.90 -30.20 50.20
C VAL A 535 -48.81 -29.23 49.74
N ASN A 536 -48.55 -29.09 48.44
CA ASN A 536 -47.65 -28.09 47.90
C ASN A 536 -48.23 -26.67 48.06
N GLU A 537 -49.53 -26.48 47.84
CA GLU A 537 -50.22 -25.20 48.09
C GLU A 537 -50.15 -24.84 49.58
N GLN A 538 -50.36 -25.79 50.49
CA GLN A 538 -50.14 -25.60 51.93
C GLN A 538 -48.66 -25.33 52.28
N ALA A 539 -47.71 -25.93 51.57
CA ALA A 539 -46.28 -25.70 51.78
C ALA A 539 -45.83 -24.33 51.23
N GLU A 540 -46.40 -23.87 50.12
CA GLU A 540 -46.20 -22.52 49.58
C GLU A 540 -46.87 -21.47 50.46
N ASP A 541 -48.08 -21.70 50.97
CA ASP A 541 -48.71 -20.81 51.96
C ASP A 541 -47.89 -20.74 53.25
N LEU A 542 -47.38 -21.86 53.77
CA LEU A 542 -46.48 -21.87 54.93
C LEU A 542 -45.14 -21.20 54.62
N HIS A 543 -44.58 -21.37 53.42
CA HIS A 543 -43.36 -20.69 52.99
C HIS A 543 -43.57 -19.18 52.85
N ASN A 544 -44.68 -18.75 52.26
CA ASN A 544 -45.05 -17.36 52.10
C ASN A 544 -45.36 -16.71 53.46
N ALA A 545 -46.08 -17.40 54.35
CA ALA A 545 -46.30 -16.96 55.72
C ALA A 545 -44.98 -16.85 56.50
N ALA A 546 -44.11 -17.86 56.44
CA ALA A 546 -42.80 -17.85 57.10
C ALA A 546 -41.85 -16.81 56.49
N GLN A 547 -41.91 -16.55 55.17
CA GLN A 547 -41.10 -15.52 54.52
C GLN A 547 -41.64 -14.12 54.83
N GLN A 548 -42.96 -13.94 54.95
CA GLN A 548 -43.56 -12.67 55.36
C GLN A 548 -43.35 -12.41 56.85
N GLU A 549 -43.43 -13.43 57.71
CA GLU A 549 -43.02 -13.35 59.12
C GLU A 549 -41.52 -13.07 59.24
N ALA A 550 -40.67 -13.72 58.43
CA ALA A 550 -39.24 -13.42 58.38
C ALA A 550 -38.96 -12.00 57.83
N GLN A 551 -39.78 -11.46 56.93
CA GLN A 551 -39.69 -10.05 56.51
C GLN A 551 -40.15 -9.10 57.61
N VAL A 552 -41.24 -9.37 58.31
CA VAL A 552 -41.71 -8.57 59.45
C VAL A 552 -40.68 -8.61 60.58
N ALA A 553 -40.16 -9.79 60.92
CA ALA A 553 -39.08 -9.96 61.88
C ALA A 553 -37.78 -9.28 61.41
N SER A 554 -37.45 -9.32 60.11
CA SER A 554 -36.29 -8.58 59.58
C SER A 554 -36.49 -7.06 59.58
N GLN A 555 -37.72 -6.58 59.40
CA GLN A 555 -38.07 -5.16 59.53
C GLN A 555 -38.04 -4.73 61.01
N GLU A 556 -38.51 -5.56 61.93
CA GLU A 556 -38.47 -5.28 63.36
C GLU A 556 -37.05 -5.41 63.92
N ILE A 557 -36.24 -6.35 63.43
CA ILE A 557 -34.79 -6.42 63.69
C ILE A 557 -34.08 -5.20 63.11
N ALA A 558 -34.35 -4.80 61.87
CA ALA A 558 -33.75 -3.60 61.28
C ALA A 558 -34.22 -2.31 61.99
N ARG A 559 -35.44 -2.30 62.53
CA ARG A 559 -35.95 -1.22 63.38
C ARG A 559 -35.23 -1.21 64.73
N LEU A 560 -35.17 -2.35 65.42
CA LEU A 560 -34.50 -2.50 66.72
C LEU A 560 -33.00 -2.23 66.61
N ASP A 561 -32.34 -2.65 65.53
CA ASP A 561 -30.92 -2.35 65.29
C ASP A 561 -30.72 -0.89 64.88
N LYS A 562 -31.69 -0.25 64.22
CA LYS A 562 -31.68 1.22 64.00
C LYS A 562 -31.93 2.00 65.29
N GLU A 563 -32.84 1.54 66.16
CA GLU A 563 -33.08 2.11 67.49
C GLU A 563 -31.89 1.86 68.44
N LEU A 564 -31.25 0.68 68.38
CA LEU A 564 -30.06 0.33 69.15
C LEU A 564 -28.84 1.09 68.65
N ASN A 565 -28.62 1.22 67.33
CA ASN A 565 -27.56 2.08 66.81
C ASN A 565 -27.85 3.57 67.05
N HIS A 566 -29.11 4.01 67.06
CA HIS A 566 -29.47 5.37 67.46
C HIS A 566 -29.22 5.60 68.97
N ALA A 567 -29.59 4.65 69.84
CA ALA A 567 -29.32 4.70 71.27
C ALA A 567 -27.82 4.62 71.58
N ARG A 568 -27.07 3.77 70.88
CA ARG A 568 -25.60 3.64 70.97
C ARG A 568 -24.91 4.91 70.50
N THR A 569 -25.35 5.49 69.38
CA THR A 569 -24.84 6.78 68.87
C THR A 569 -25.17 7.92 69.83
N THR A 570 -26.38 7.94 70.40
CA THR A 570 -26.80 8.94 71.39
C THR A 570 -26.02 8.79 72.69
N ALA A 571 -25.81 7.56 73.20
CA ALA A 571 -25.01 7.30 74.39
C ALA A 571 -23.53 7.68 74.20
N LEU A 572 -22.95 7.40 73.02
CA LEU A 572 -21.60 7.84 72.66
C LEU A 572 -21.53 9.37 72.54
N ALA A 573 -22.50 10.01 71.87
CA ALA A 573 -22.55 11.46 71.69
C ALA A 573 -22.74 12.20 73.03
N SER A 574 -23.64 11.74 73.90
CA SER A 574 -23.82 12.27 75.26
C SER A 574 -22.59 12.02 76.14
N GLY A 575 -21.97 10.83 76.07
CA GLY A 575 -20.76 10.50 76.81
C GLY A 575 -19.55 11.35 76.42
N MET A 576 -19.34 11.56 75.12
CA MET A 576 -18.24 12.39 74.59
C MET A 576 -18.51 13.89 74.75
N GLY A 577 -19.76 14.33 74.56
CA GLY A 577 -20.17 15.73 74.64
C GLY A 577 -20.04 16.32 76.04
N VAL A 578 -20.23 15.54 77.10
CA VAL A 578 -20.22 16.03 78.48
C VAL A 578 -18.81 16.15 79.08
N LYS A 579 -17.84 15.31 78.67
CA LYS A 579 -16.50 15.26 79.32
C LYS A 579 -15.38 15.97 78.58
N SER A 580 -15.29 15.88 77.25
CA SER A 580 -14.08 16.31 76.53
C SER A 580 -13.91 17.83 76.48
N ARG A 581 -14.95 18.58 76.09
CA ARG A 581 -14.79 20.01 75.75
C ARG A 581 -14.98 20.98 76.91
N LEU A 582 -15.53 20.51 78.03
CA LEU A 582 -15.63 21.27 79.28
C LEU A 582 -14.26 21.53 79.92
N GLU A 583 -13.31 20.60 79.75
CA GLU A 583 -11.91 20.77 80.16
C GLU A 583 -11.16 21.75 79.24
N SER A 584 -11.22 21.53 77.92
CA SER A 584 -10.41 22.27 76.93
C SER A 584 -10.64 23.78 76.94
N LEU A 585 -11.87 24.27 76.73
CA LEU A 585 -12.05 25.72 76.53
C LEU A 585 -11.92 26.55 77.82
N ARG A 586 -11.95 25.90 78.99
CA ARG A 586 -11.59 26.51 80.29
C ARG A 586 -10.09 26.81 80.39
N PHE A 587 -9.26 26.15 79.58
CA PHE A 587 -7.83 26.43 79.45
C PHE A 587 -7.60 27.63 78.52
N ASP A 588 -8.13 27.57 77.29
CA ASP A 588 -7.93 28.58 76.23
C ASP A 588 -8.35 30.00 76.67
N TYR A 589 -9.46 30.11 77.41
CA TYR A 589 -9.94 31.39 77.95
C TYR A 589 -8.92 32.06 78.90
N ARG A 590 -8.12 31.28 79.63
CA ARG A 590 -7.12 31.80 80.57
C ARG A 590 -5.85 32.30 79.85
N GLU A 591 -5.43 31.65 78.76
CA GLU A 591 -4.21 32.06 78.05
C GLU A 591 -4.40 33.39 77.31
N GLN A 592 -5.49 33.55 76.56
CA GLN A 592 -5.67 34.71 75.69
C GLN A 592 -5.81 36.04 76.46
N VAL A 593 -6.44 36.01 77.64
CA VAL A 593 -6.54 37.18 78.54
C VAL A 593 -5.16 37.68 78.97
N ALA A 594 -4.21 36.77 79.27
CA ALA A 594 -2.84 37.12 79.62
C ALA A 594 -2.03 37.65 78.41
N LYS A 595 -2.31 37.14 77.21
CA LYS A 595 -1.55 37.44 75.99
C LYS A 595 -1.80 38.85 75.46
N VAL A 596 -3.07 39.28 75.42
CA VAL A 596 -3.46 40.60 74.91
C VAL A 596 -3.04 41.74 75.86
N ALA A 597 -3.08 41.51 77.18
CA ALA A 597 -2.60 42.49 78.16
C ALA A 597 -1.13 42.86 77.92
N ARG A 598 -0.27 41.87 77.67
CA ARG A 598 1.18 42.04 77.40
C ARG A 598 1.46 42.93 76.18
N LEU A 599 0.74 42.72 75.08
CA LEU A 599 0.87 43.51 73.84
C LEU A 599 0.44 44.98 74.02
N LYS A 600 -0.50 45.23 74.94
CA LYS A 600 -0.99 46.59 75.23
C LYS A 600 0.08 47.44 75.93
N ASP A 601 0.80 46.87 76.89
CA ASP A 601 1.91 47.55 77.57
C ASP A 601 3.10 47.81 76.63
N GLU A 602 3.35 46.91 75.68
CA GLU A 602 4.44 47.02 74.72
C GLU A 602 4.20 48.11 73.66
N THR A 603 2.97 48.19 73.14
CA THR A 603 2.58 49.27 72.22
C THR A 603 2.56 50.64 72.89
N ILE A 604 2.17 50.75 74.16
CA ILE A 604 2.29 52.00 74.94
C ILE A 604 3.76 52.44 75.06
N ARG A 605 4.71 51.51 75.31
CA ARG A 605 6.14 51.82 75.33
C ARG A 605 6.67 52.30 73.96
N ALA A 606 6.17 51.76 72.85
CA ALA A 606 6.53 52.20 71.51
C ALA A 606 6.05 53.64 71.20
N ILE A 607 4.84 54.01 71.63
CA ILE A 607 4.32 55.38 71.47
C ILE A 607 5.21 56.40 72.19
N ILE A 608 5.69 56.07 73.40
CA ILE A 608 6.61 56.91 74.17
C ILE A 608 7.94 57.15 73.42
N LYS A 609 8.45 56.15 72.68
CA LYS A 609 9.64 56.32 71.83
C LYS A 609 9.38 57.33 70.70
N ASN A 610 8.28 57.21 69.96
CA ASN A 610 8.04 58.09 68.82
C ASN A 610 7.73 59.54 69.24
N SER A 611 7.19 59.76 70.44
CA SER A 611 7.10 61.11 71.02
C SER A 611 8.46 61.77 71.32
N HIS A 612 9.55 61.00 71.40
CA HIS A 612 10.91 61.54 71.50
C HIS A 612 11.43 62.04 70.14
N GLU A 613 11.17 61.30 69.06
CA GLU A 613 11.58 61.66 67.70
C GLU A 613 10.90 62.95 67.21
N ILE A 614 9.61 63.13 67.53
CA ILE A 614 8.86 64.38 67.25
C ILE A 614 9.43 65.58 68.04
N ALA A 615 9.92 65.36 69.27
CA ALA A 615 10.53 66.42 70.07
C ALA A 615 11.87 66.91 69.50
N MET A 616 12.66 66.01 68.92
CA MET A 616 13.91 66.35 68.21
C MET A 616 13.63 67.21 66.97
N PHE A 617 12.66 66.82 66.14
CA PHE A 617 12.25 67.58 64.96
C PHE A 617 11.80 69.02 65.31
N LYS A 618 11.08 69.19 66.43
CA LYS A 618 10.71 70.53 66.94
C LYS A 618 11.93 71.40 67.24
N ALA A 619 13.00 70.84 67.82
CA ALA A 619 14.21 71.61 68.13
C ALA A 619 14.91 72.11 66.86
N GLU A 620 14.92 71.29 65.80
CA GLU A 620 15.52 71.62 64.51
C GLU A 620 14.74 72.73 63.78
N VAL A 621 13.41 72.65 63.75
CA VAL A 621 12.54 73.73 63.21
C VAL A 621 12.64 75.02 64.03
N SER A 622 12.81 74.92 65.35
CA SER A 622 12.98 76.10 66.22
C SER A 622 14.28 76.86 65.91
N LYS A 623 15.31 76.17 65.42
CA LYS A 623 16.57 76.80 64.99
C LYS A 623 16.37 77.67 63.75
N HIS A 624 15.66 77.18 62.73
CA HIS A 624 15.37 77.98 61.53
C HIS A 624 14.45 79.20 61.78
N LEU A 625 13.63 79.16 62.84
CA LEU A 625 12.89 80.36 63.29
C LEU A 625 13.77 81.37 64.05
N GLN A 626 14.92 80.94 64.58
CA GLN A 626 15.95 81.82 65.13
C GLN A 626 16.69 82.54 63.99
N ASP A 627 17.08 81.80 62.93
CA ASP A 627 17.71 82.35 61.72
C ASP A 627 16.81 83.42 61.05
N LEU A 628 15.48 83.24 61.12
CA LEU A 628 14.47 84.19 60.61
C LEU A 628 14.29 85.44 61.49
N ARG A 629 14.68 85.38 62.76
CA ARG A 629 14.61 86.54 63.67
C ARG A 629 15.68 87.59 63.34
N GLU A 630 16.87 87.16 62.93
CA GLU A 630 17.96 88.07 62.51
C GLU A 630 17.57 88.92 61.28
N PHE A 631 16.55 88.51 60.52
CA PHE A 631 16.01 89.25 59.38
C PHE A 631 15.00 90.35 59.77
N ALA A 632 14.46 90.31 61.00
CA ALA A 632 13.37 91.20 61.44
C ALA A 632 13.83 92.39 62.30
N GLU A 633 15.05 92.35 62.86
CA GLU A 633 15.65 93.43 63.65
C GLU A 633 16.29 94.52 62.73
N ALA A 634 15.79 94.67 61.49
CA ALA A 634 16.40 95.46 60.41
C ALA A 634 15.59 96.68 59.94
N ASP A 635 14.45 97.01 60.57
CA ASP A 635 13.58 98.14 60.20
C ASP A 635 13.13 98.95 61.45
N THR A 636 14.12 99.44 62.21
CA THR A 636 14.02 100.58 63.16
C THR A 636 15.32 101.37 63.17
#